data_AF-A0A1F4N7C3-F1
#
_entry.id   AF-A0A1F4N7C3-F1
#
_cell.length_a   1.000
_cell.length_b   1.000
_cell.length_c   1.000
_cell.angle_alpha   90.00
_cell.angle_beta   90.00
_cell.angle_gamma   90.00
#
_symmetry.space_group_name_H-M   'P 1'
#
loop_
_entity.id
_entity.type
_entity.pdbx_description
1 polymer ?
#
loop_
_entity_poly.entity_id
_entity_poly.type
_entity_poly.pdbx_seq_one_letter_code
_entity_poly.pdbx_strand_id
1 'polypeptide(L)'
;MRFRQHQGAAQARTVQLMLWFGVLVVALTLAINLLLALVYKLVVPTGFGFPNLFFETNTAVVVLFVVGGAIVETQRLRAGGGARVAHWLGGVEITDPDDALERRLLNVVDEMAIASAQPVPRVFVMRREDAINGFVAGWSADDLALTVTRGALERLNRAELQGLVAHEFGHIKEDDLPLSMRMLALVWGLSLIHGYGQTLMRPNQDGQVNPLAWLVGLVLTAAGWMGWLAGRILQAAISRQREFLADASAIQFTRTRDGLGNVLRKIWHDQKLLAGRMEHPAAEMVAAMLLHEPGQTHLLACHPRLSERIRRVCGTVLPPLPARLLREQVSEPRRPRAGTLPEGALAAVAHEGLALAGTTPGGALPSVQHDLIQAHSEGWTARLHADREGLSRLQRLQGPNEQRLLLLALMMDPANARERRWWDARCQELTHGARILEDVQALLPQHRMPEFERVTGQLASAPIALRRQVVHDARDLLRADGRISPRDRLWWLALRHRLNGQPGGATLILPVTHHHADIADLPVAERAHVAALSVYLARFIPMPEREDGVHPASQVWYDQVMQRCGEDTTDAVMPPPPDADGLVHALSAVQELSWVLRAILVKAWVEEAFNHSPQGLLTDDTADALRMCACLLDTPLPPMLEAHYRATR
;
A
#
# COMPACT_ATOMS: atom_id res chain seq x y z
N MET A 1 -28.25 -3.41 23.37
CA MET A 1 -28.33 -2.23 22.47
C MET A 1 -29.76 -1.70 22.46
N ARG A 2 -29.97 -0.38 22.51
CA ARG A 2 -31.32 0.22 22.56
C ARG A 2 -31.85 0.40 21.13
N PHE A 3 -32.46 -0.64 20.58
CA PHE A 3 -33.02 -0.69 19.21
C PHE A 3 -33.84 0.56 18.81
N ARG A 4 -34.69 1.06 19.73
CA ARG A 4 -35.50 2.27 19.51
C ARG A 4 -34.69 3.55 19.29
N GLN A 5 -33.51 3.67 19.90
CA GLN A 5 -32.65 4.84 19.72
C GLN A 5 -32.00 4.85 18.33
N HIS A 6 -31.58 3.68 17.83
CA HIS A 6 -31.04 3.56 16.47
C HIS A 6 -32.11 3.86 15.40
N GLN A 7 -33.33 3.35 15.59
CA GLN A 7 -34.45 3.67 14.68
C GLN A 7 -34.80 5.15 14.67
N GLY A 8 -34.86 5.80 15.84
CA GLY A 8 -35.13 7.24 15.93
C GLY A 8 -34.06 8.09 15.25
N ALA A 9 -32.78 7.73 15.42
CA ALA A 9 -31.68 8.42 14.76
C ALA A 9 -31.71 8.27 13.23
N ALA A 10 -32.01 7.07 12.73
CA ALA A 10 -32.14 6.81 11.29
C ALA A 10 -33.29 7.58 10.64
N GLN A 11 -34.45 7.65 11.32
CA GLN A 11 -35.61 8.43 10.87
C GLN A 11 -35.30 9.93 10.85
N ALA A 12 -34.71 10.47 11.92
CA ALA A 12 -34.35 11.90 11.99
C ALA A 12 -33.40 12.31 10.84
N ARG A 13 -32.42 11.46 10.51
CA ARG A 13 -31.48 11.71 9.39
C ARG A 13 -32.18 11.68 8.04
N THR A 14 -33.09 10.72 7.83
CA THR A 14 -33.89 10.66 6.59
C THR A 14 -34.75 11.92 6.44
N VAL A 15 -35.38 12.37 7.53
CA VAL A 15 -36.15 13.62 7.54
C VAL A 15 -35.26 14.81 7.22
N GLN A 16 -34.08 14.91 7.85
CA GLN A 16 -33.12 15.99 7.59
C GLN A 16 -32.67 16.02 6.12
N LEU A 17 -32.38 14.86 5.53
CA LEU A 17 -32.02 14.75 4.11
C LEU A 17 -33.16 15.26 3.21
N MET A 18 -34.40 14.86 3.51
CA MET A 18 -35.58 15.31 2.75
C MET A 18 -35.85 16.81 2.91
N LEU A 19 -35.61 17.37 4.09
CA LEU A 19 -35.71 18.81 4.33
C LEU A 19 -34.67 19.58 3.52
N TRP A 20 -33.40 19.16 3.53
CA TRP A 20 -32.36 19.78 2.70
C TRP A 20 -32.68 19.68 1.22
N PHE A 21 -33.15 18.52 0.75
CA PHE A 21 -33.59 18.36 -0.62
C PHE A 21 -34.73 19.32 -0.96
N GLY A 22 -35.75 19.45 -0.12
CA GLY A 22 -36.85 20.40 -0.32
C GLY A 22 -36.36 21.85 -0.43
N VAL A 23 -35.46 22.29 0.46
CA VAL A 23 -34.84 23.62 0.41
C VAL A 23 -34.08 23.83 -0.90
N LEU A 24 -33.30 22.84 -1.33
CA LEU A 24 -32.53 22.90 -2.57
C LEU A 24 -33.42 22.92 -3.81
N VAL A 25 -34.52 22.17 -3.83
CA VAL A 25 -35.51 22.21 -4.93
C VAL A 25 -36.15 23.59 -5.04
N VAL A 26 -36.53 24.20 -3.90
CA VAL A 26 -37.08 25.57 -3.89
C VAL A 26 -36.06 26.58 -4.40
N ALA A 27 -34.82 26.53 -3.89
CA ALA A 27 -33.75 27.43 -4.32
C ALA A 27 -33.43 27.26 -5.82
N LEU A 28 -33.34 26.02 -6.30
CA LEU A 28 -33.12 25.69 -7.71
C LEU A 28 -34.24 26.23 -8.59
N THR A 29 -35.50 26.02 -8.18
CA THR A 29 -36.68 26.48 -8.93
C THR A 29 -36.70 28.00 -9.03
N LEU A 30 -36.43 28.71 -7.93
CA LEU A 30 -36.33 30.16 -7.94
C LEU A 30 -35.22 30.63 -8.90
N ALA A 31 -34.04 30.01 -8.83
CA ALA A 31 -32.90 30.41 -9.62
C ALA A 31 -33.10 30.15 -11.13
N ILE A 32 -33.70 29.01 -11.50
CA ILE A 32 -34.07 28.72 -12.90
C ILE A 32 -35.11 29.72 -13.41
N ASN A 33 -36.12 30.06 -12.60
CA ASN A 33 -37.12 31.06 -12.98
C ASN A 33 -36.51 32.45 -13.20
N LEU A 34 -35.59 32.87 -12.31
CA LEU A 34 -34.86 34.13 -12.47
C LEU A 34 -33.99 34.14 -13.73
N LEU A 35 -33.28 33.05 -13.99
CA LEU A 35 -32.45 32.90 -15.18
C LEU A 35 -33.30 32.95 -16.46
N LEU A 36 -34.39 32.19 -16.53
CA LEU A 36 -35.30 32.18 -17.68
C LEU A 36 -35.97 33.54 -17.87
N ALA A 37 -36.34 34.24 -16.81
CA ALA A 37 -36.89 35.58 -16.88
C ALA A 37 -35.87 36.59 -17.42
N LEU A 38 -34.61 36.50 -17.00
CA LEU A 38 -33.51 37.31 -17.50
C LEU A 38 -33.26 37.05 -18.99
N VAL A 39 -33.13 35.78 -19.39
CA VAL A 39 -32.95 35.38 -20.80
C VAL A 39 -34.12 35.85 -21.65
N TYR A 40 -35.36 35.69 -21.17
CA TYR A 40 -36.55 36.18 -21.87
C TYR A 40 -36.48 37.69 -22.12
N LYS A 41 -36.10 38.49 -21.10
CA LYS A 41 -35.98 39.96 -21.23
C LYS A 41 -34.79 40.42 -22.08
N LEU A 42 -33.77 39.58 -22.26
CA LEU A 42 -32.66 39.85 -23.17
C LEU A 42 -33.04 39.60 -24.64
N VAL A 43 -33.92 38.63 -24.90
CA VAL A 43 -34.33 38.23 -26.26
C VAL A 43 -35.57 38.97 -26.74
N VAL A 44 -36.54 39.21 -25.85
CA VAL A 44 -37.82 39.83 -26.18
C VAL A 44 -37.76 41.33 -25.84
N PRO A 45 -38.21 42.23 -26.75
CA PRO A 45 -38.20 43.67 -26.49
C PRO A 45 -38.89 44.03 -25.16
N THR A 46 -38.31 44.99 -24.44
CA THR A 46 -38.69 45.34 -23.06
C THR A 46 -40.15 45.77 -22.90
N GLY A 47 -40.80 46.21 -23.98
CA GLY A 47 -42.22 46.59 -24.02
C GLY A 47 -43.21 45.44 -23.90
N PHE A 48 -42.79 44.18 -24.06
CA PHE A 48 -43.65 43.01 -23.87
C PHE A 48 -43.52 42.45 -22.44
N GLY A 49 -44.67 42.16 -21.82
CA GLY A 49 -44.74 41.46 -20.53
C GLY A 49 -44.29 40.00 -20.62
N PHE A 50 -44.20 39.32 -19.48
CA PHE A 50 -44.06 37.87 -19.47
C PHE A 50 -45.36 37.21 -19.96
N PRO A 51 -45.30 36.07 -20.66
CA PRO A 51 -46.49 35.31 -21.03
C PRO A 51 -47.30 34.90 -19.78
N ASN A 52 -48.61 34.71 -19.96
CA ASN A 52 -49.45 34.17 -18.89
C ASN A 52 -48.91 32.81 -18.44
N LEU A 53 -48.93 32.56 -17.13
CA LEU A 53 -48.43 31.33 -16.50
C LEU A 53 -46.92 31.06 -16.71
N PHE A 54 -46.11 32.06 -17.04
CA PHE A 54 -44.68 31.88 -17.30
C PHE A 54 -43.95 31.23 -16.12
N PHE A 55 -44.10 31.77 -14.91
CA PHE A 55 -43.41 31.27 -13.72
C PHE A 55 -44.02 29.96 -13.22
N GLU A 56 -45.35 29.83 -13.32
CA GLU A 56 -46.11 28.65 -12.91
C GLU A 56 -45.74 27.43 -13.76
N THR A 57 -45.67 27.61 -15.08
CA THR A 57 -45.29 26.54 -16.01
C THR A 57 -43.84 26.11 -15.80
N ASN A 58 -42.91 27.06 -15.70
CA ASN A 58 -41.50 26.77 -15.43
C ASN A 58 -41.33 26.02 -14.10
N THR A 59 -42.01 26.47 -13.06
CA THR A 59 -41.99 25.83 -11.74
C THR A 59 -42.54 24.41 -11.79
N ALA A 60 -43.70 24.20 -12.42
CA ALA A 60 -44.30 22.88 -12.56
C ALA A 60 -43.39 21.92 -13.31
N VAL A 61 -42.75 22.37 -14.40
CA VAL A 61 -41.81 21.57 -15.19
C VAL A 61 -40.57 21.20 -14.36
N VAL A 62 -39.92 22.16 -13.70
CA VAL A 62 -38.72 21.90 -12.87
C VAL A 62 -39.04 20.91 -11.75
N VAL A 63 -40.12 21.13 -11.00
CA VAL A 63 -40.53 20.24 -9.91
C VAL A 63 -40.87 18.84 -10.43
N LEU A 64 -41.60 18.74 -11.55
CA LEU A 64 -41.92 17.46 -12.18
C LEU A 64 -40.66 16.67 -12.54
N PHE A 65 -39.69 17.30 -13.21
CA PHE A 65 -38.47 16.62 -13.61
C PHE A 65 -37.58 16.25 -12.42
N VAL A 66 -37.39 17.16 -11.47
CA VAL A 66 -36.50 16.95 -10.32
C VAL A 66 -37.09 15.94 -9.34
N VAL A 67 -38.32 16.17 -8.87
CA VAL A 67 -38.98 15.31 -7.88
C VAL A 67 -39.45 14.00 -8.53
N GLY A 68 -40.08 14.08 -9.70
CA GLY A 68 -40.49 12.89 -10.45
C GLY A 68 -39.29 12.04 -10.85
N GLY A 69 -38.20 12.67 -11.28
CA GLY A 69 -36.94 12.00 -11.56
C GLY A 69 -36.33 11.29 -10.35
N ALA A 70 -36.31 11.95 -9.19
CA ALA A 70 -35.84 11.33 -7.94
C ALA A 70 -36.71 10.15 -7.49
N ILE A 71 -38.04 10.24 -7.66
CA ILE A 71 -38.97 9.15 -7.36
C ILE A 71 -38.72 7.96 -8.29
N VAL A 72 -38.63 8.21 -9.60
CA VAL A 72 -38.37 7.17 -10.61
C VAL A 72 -37.03 6.50 -10.34
N GLU A 73 -35.97 7.26 -10.04
CA GLU A 73 -34.67 6.67 -9.74
C GLU A 73 -34.67 5.91 -8.41
N THR A 74 -35.41 6.39 -7.39
CA THR A 74 -35.61 5.63 -6.15
C THR A 74 -36.26 4.26 -6.43
N GLN A 75 -37.28 4.21 -7.28
CA GLN A 75 -37.94 2.95 -7.66
C GLN A 75 -36.99 2.04 -8.43
N ARG A 76 -36.22 2.58 -9.37
CA ARG A 76 -35.21 1.84 -10.14
C ARG A 76 -34.11 1.25 -9.26
N LEU A 77 -33.59 2.05 -8.32
CA LEU A 77 -32.59 1.61 -7.33
C LEU A 77 -33.16 0.56 -6.37
N ARG A 78 -34.44 0.63 -6.01
CA ARG A 78 -35.10 -0.42 -5.19
C ARG A 78 -35.30 -1.72 -5.96
N ALA A 79 -35.68 -1.64 -7.23
CA ALA A 79 -35.88 -2.82 -8.05
C ALA A 79 -34.57 -3.57 -8.37
N GLY A 80 -33.46 -2.82 -8.55
CA GLY A 80 -32.17 -3.41 -8.91
C GLY A 80 -31.17 -3.60 -7.76
N GLY A 81 -31.44 -3.04 -6.58
CA GLY A 81 -30.58 -3.14 -5.41
C GLY A 81 -29.18 -2.55 -5.60
N GLY A 82 -28.21 -3.01 -4.81
CA GLY A 82 -26.80 -2.60 -4.91
C GLY A 82 -26.17 -2.94 -6.26
N ALA A 83 -26.52 -4.09 -6.84
CA ALA A 83 -25.97 -4.55 -8.12
C ALA A 83 -26.25 -3.58 -9.28
N ARG A 84 -27.38 -2.85 -9.24
CA ARG A 84 -27.68 -1.81 -10.22
C ARG A 84 -26.64 -0.69 -10.20
N VAL A 85 -26.22 -0.26 -9.01
CA VAL A 85 -25.20 0.80 -8.86
C VAL A 85 -23.85 0.28 -9.37
N ALA A 86 -23.49 -0.95 -9.03
CA ALA A 86 -22.28 -1.60 -9.52
C ALA A 86 -22.24 -1.65 -11.06
N HIS A 87 -23.28 -2.16 -11.70
CA HIS A 87 -23.37 -2.22 -13.17
C HIS A 87 -23.39 -0.84 -13.83
N TRP A 88 -24.06 0.14 -13.20
CA TRP A 88 -24.10 1.50 -13.74
C TRP A 88 -22.71 2.15 -13.78
N LEU A 89 -21.82 1.77 -12.86
CA LEU A 89 -20.42 2.19 -12.85
C LEU A 89 -19.49 1.28 -13.67
N GLY A 90 -20.04 0.36 -14.47
CA GLY A 90 -19.25 -0.58 -15.27
C GLY A 90 -18.65 -1.74 -14.48
N GLY A 91 -19.14 -1.99 -13.27
CA GLY A 91 -18.78 -3.14 -12.46
C GLY A 91 -19.25 -4.45 -13.09
N VAL A 92 -18.34 -5.42 -13.16
CA VAL A 92 -18.59 -6.79 -13.60
C VAL A 92 -18.59 -7.70 -12.37
N GLU A 93 -19.64 -8.49 -12.20
CA GLU A 93 -19.75 -9.43 -11.08
C GLU A 93 -18.74 -10.56 -11.21
N ILE A 94 -18.07 -10.90 -10.12
CA ILE A 94 -17.20 -12.07 -10.05
C ILE A 94 -18.09 -13.28 -9.75
N THR A 95 -18.27 -14.15 -10.74
CA THR A 95 -19.06 -15.39 -10.60
C THR A 95 -18.18 -16.65 -10.64
N ASP A 96 -17.13 -16.65 -11.47
CA ASP A 96 -16.10 -17.67 -11.49
C ASP A 96 -14.72 -16.99 -11.62
N PRO A 97 -13.94 -16.90 -10.52
CA PRO A 97 -12.70 -16.17 -10.53
C PRO A 97 -11.60 -17.01 -11.21
N ASP A 98 -11.32 -16.70 -12.48
CA ASP A 98 -10.15 -17.22 -13.20
C ASP A 98 -8.87 -16.45 -12.83
N ASP A 99 -9.01 -15.16 -12.49
CA ASP A 99 -7.93 -14.26 -12.08
C ASP A 99 -7.59 -14.44 -10.60
N ALA A 100 -6.29 -14.54 -10.28
CA ALA A 100 -5.82 -14.67 -8.91
C ALA A 100 -6.11 -13.43 -8.05
N LEU A 101 -6.14 -12.23 -8.65
CA LEU A 101 -6.50 -11.01 -7.94
C LEU A 101 -7.98 -11.01 -7.52
N GLU A 102 -8.86 -11.53 -8.38
CA GLU A 102 -10.29 -11.68 -8.10
C GLU A 102 -10.52 -12.73 -6.99
N ARG A 103 -9.80 -13.86 -7.02
CA ARG A 103 -9.82 -14.85 -5.91
C ARG A 103 -9.37 -14.24 -4.58
N ARG A 104 -8.29 -13.46 -4.61
CA ARG A 104 -7.76 -12.77 -3.43
C ARG A 104 -8.80 -11.83 -2.83
N LEU A 105 -9.51 -11.08 -3.66
CA LEU A 105 -10.61 -10.22 -3.24
C LEU A 105 -11.72 -11.03 -2.58
N LEU A 106 -12.20 -12.11 -3.20
CA LEU A 106 -13.26 -12.95 -2.64
C LEU A 106 -12.87 -13.50 -1.26
N ASN A 107 -11.64 -14.01 -1.12
CA ASN A 107 -11.14 -14.49 0.18
C ASN A 107 -11.14 -13.37 1.24
N VAL A 108 -10.73 -12.15 0.86
CA VAL A 108 -10.74 -10.99 1.77
C VAL A 108 -12.16 -10.59 2.14
N VAL A 109 -13.10 -10.62 1.19
CA VAL A 109 -14.52 -10.32 1.45
C VAL A 109 -15.12 -11.35 2.40
N ASP A 110 -14.84 -12.65 2.21
CA ASP A 110 -15.29 -13.71 3.11
C ASP A 110 -14.72 -13.54 4.53
N GLU A 111 -13.43 -13.24 4.65
CA GLU A 111 -12.80 -12.95 5.93
C GLU A 111 -13.46 -11.77 6.64
N MET A 112 -13.78 -10.69 5.91
CA MET A 112 -14.42 -9.50 6.48
C MET A 112 -15.90 -9.72 6.81
N ALA A 113 -16.61 -10.55 6.05
CA ALA A 113 -17.97 -10.97 6.39
C ALA A 113 -17.98 -11.73 7.73
N ILE A 114 -17.05 -12.66 7.93
CA ILE A 114 -16.89 -13.40 9.19
C ILE A 114 -16.49 -12.45 10.33
N ALA A 115 -15.48 -11.60 10.13
CA ALA A 115 -14.97 -10.71 11.17
C ALA A 115 -15.99 -9.66 11.63
N SER A 116 -16.87 -9.23 10.73
CA SER A 116 -17.92 -8.24 11.00
C SER A 116 -19.28 -8.87 11.36
N ALA A 117 -19.41 -10.19 11.28
CA ALA A 117 -20.66 -10.94 11.42
C ALA A 117 -21.77 -10.41 10.49
N GLN A 118 -21.41 -10.15 9.23
CA GLN A 118 -22.30 -9.67 8.17
C GLN A 118 -22.43 -10.71 7.05
N PRO A 119 -23.53 -10.69 6.28
CA PRO A 119 -23.64 -11.53 5.08
C PRO A 119 -22.57 -11.16 4.05
N VAL A 120 -22.14 -12.15 3.25
CA VAL A 120 -21.22 -11.94 2.14
C VAL A 120 -21.95 -11.18 1.04
N PRO A 121 -21.51 -9.97 0.66
CA PRO A 121 -22.12 -9.21 -0.43
C PRO A 121 -21.76 -9.82 -1.79
N ARG A 122 -22.55 -9.52 -2.81
CA ARG A 122 -22.16 -9.81 -4.21
C ARG A 122 -20.97 -8.94 -4.59
N VAL A 123 -19.94 -9.51 -5.20
CA VAL A 123 -18.66 -8.82 -5.42
C VAL A 123 -18.49 -8.44 -6.89
N PHE A 124 -18.17 -7.18 -7.14
CA PHE A 124 -17.99 -6.61 -8.47
C PHE A 124 -16.62 -5.94 -8.63
N VAL A 125 -16.11 -5.92 -9.85
CA VAL A 125 -14.86 -5.24 -10.21
C VAL A 125 -15.09 -4.25 -11.34
N MET A 126 -14.65 -3.01 -11.13
CA MET A 126 -14.59 -1.98 -12.18
C MET A 126 -13.26 -2.14 -12.94
N ARG A 127 -13.28 -2.96 -13.99
CA ARG A 127 -12.09 -3.39 -14.74
C ARG A 127 -11.37 -2.27 -15.51
N ARG A 128 -12.06 -1.16 -15.79
CA ARG A 128 -11.54 -0.03 -16.57
C ARG A 128 -11.05 1.14 -15.72
N GLU A 129 -10.97 0.96 -14.41
CA GLU A 129 -10.67 2.04 -13.47
C GLU A 129 -9.38 1.75 -12.72
N ASP A 130 -8.36 2.56 -12.98
CA ASP A 130 -7.01 2.42 -12.42
C ASP A 130 -6.83 3.13 -11.08
N ALA A 131 -7.78 3.97 -10.68
CA ALA A 131 -7.79 4.62 -9.37
C ALA A 131 -7.98 3.60 -8.25
N ILE A 132 -7.39 3.80 -7.07
CA ILE A 132 -7.68 2.98 -5.88
C ILE A 132 -9.01 3.45 -5.29
N ASN A 133 -10.06 2.64 -5.45
CA ASN A 133 -11.37 2.95 -4.87
C ASN A 133 -12.21 1.69 -4.61
N GLY A 134 -13.25 1.86 -3.82
CA GLY A 134 -14.26 0.84 -3.53
C GLY A 134 -15.50 1.50 -2.96
N PHE A 135 -16.62 0.78 -3.00
CA PHE A 135 -17.85 1.15 -2.33
C PHE A 135 -18.73 -0.08 -2.09
N VAL A 136 -19.67 0.05 -1.17
CA VAL A 136 -20.78 -0.88 -1.00
C VAL A 136 -22.14 -0.19 -1.19
N ALA A 137 -23.08 -0.87 -1.81
CA ALA A 137 -24.44 -0.38 -2.07
C ALA A 137 -25.50 -1.47 -1.79
N GLY A 138 -26.70 -1.04 -1.40
CA GLY A 138 -27.83 -1.95 -1.13
C GLY A 138 -28.88 -1.30 -0.22
N TRP A 139 -30.06 -1.91 -0.14
CA TRP A 139 -31.14 -1.51 0.77
C TRP A 139 -31.26 -2.40 2.00
N SER A 140 -30.77 -3.64 1.89
CA SER A 140 -30.91 -4.72 2.84
C SER A 140 -29.76 -5.71 2.68
N ALA A 141 -29.71 -6.73 3.55
CA ALA A 141 -28.74 -7.82 3.47
C ALA A 141 -28.81 -8.61 2.15
N ASP A 142 -29.99 -8.70 1.54
CA ASP A 142 -30.25 -9.59 0.40
C ASP A 142 -29.81 -8.98 -0.95
N ASP A 143 -29.55 -7.67 -0.99
CA ASP A 143 -29.23 -6.93 -2.21
C ASP A 143 -27.91 -6.14 -2.13
N LEU A 144 -27.01 -6.55 -1.22
CA LEU A 144 -25.69 -5.95 -1.06
C LEU A 144 -24.80 -6.23 -2.27
N ALA A 145 -24.16 -5.17 -2.76
CA ALA A 145 -23.09 -5.24 -3.76
C ALA A 145 -21.86 -4.48 -3.26
N LEU A 146 -20.73 -5.18 -3.15
CA LEU A 146 -19.43 -4.60 -2.88
C LEU A 146 -18.67 -4.51 -4.19
N THR A 147 -18.22 -3.30 -4.54
CA THR A 147 -17.51 -3.05 -5.78
C THR A 147 -16.13 -2.46 -5.50
N VAL A 148 -15.10 -2.99 -6.15
CA VAL A 148 -13.73 -2.44 -6.08
C VAL A 148 -13.20 -2.13 -7.47
N THR A 149 -12.28 -1.19 -7.58
CA THR A 149 -11.63 -0.85 -8.85
C THR A 149 -10.49 -1.81 -9.19
N ARG A 150 -10.12 -1.90 -10.47
CA ARG A 150 -8.92 -2.64 -10.91
C ARG A 150 -7.66 -2.08 -10.24
N GLY A 151 -7.56 -0.76 -10.12
CA GLY A 151 -6.48 -0.08 -9.41
C GLY A 151 -6.32 -0.53 -7.96
N ALA A 152 -7.42 -0.73 -7.23
CA ALA A 152 -7.37 -1.27 -5.87
C ALA A 152 -6.82 -2.71 -5.85
N LEU A 153 -7.23 -3.55 -6.79
CA LEU A 153 -6.75 -4.92 -6.89
C LEU A 153 -5.27 -5.03 -7.26
N GLU A 154 -4.77 -4.16 -8.12
CA GLU A 154 -3.39 -4.25 -8.59
C GLU A 154 -2.39 -3.49 -7.71
N ARG A 155 -2.82 -2.47 -6.96
CA ARG A 155 -1.90 -1.60 -6.18
C ARG A 155 -1.97 -1.84 -4.67
N LEU A 156 -2.99 -2.53 -4.17
CA LEU A 156 -3.12 -2.86 -2.75
C LEU A 156 -2.65 -4.30 -2.49
N ASN A 157 -1.83 -4.46 -1.47
CA ASN A 157 -1.44 -5.79 -0.99
C ASN A 157 -2.61 -6.40 -0.20
N ARG A 158 -2.50 -7.66 0.21
CA ARG A 158 -3.59 -8.35 0.91
C ARG A 158 -4.09 -7.60 2.15
N ALA A 159 -3.19 -7.11 3.01
CA ALA A 159 -3.57 -6.41 4.25
C ALA A 159 -4.20 -5.03 3.98
N GLU A 160 -3.72 -4.33 2.94
CA GLU A 160 -4.30 -3.07 2.49
C GLU A 160 -5.68 -3.27 1.86
N LEU A 161 -5.84 -4.28 0.99
CA LEU A 161 -7.12 -4.65 0.41
C LEU A 161 -8.12 -5.05 1.50
N GLN A 162 -7.67 -5.78 2.51
CA GLN A 162 -8.46 -6.10 3.70
C GLN A 162 -8.85 -4.84 4.48
N GLY A 163 -7.95 -3.86 4.62
CA GLY A 163 -8.26 -2.56 5.21
C GLY A 163 -9.33 -1.77 4.45
N LEU A 164 -9.25 -1.75 3.12
CA LEU A 164 -10.26 -1.13 2.25
C LEU A 164 -11.61 -1.84 2.38
N VAL A 165 -11.63 -3.17 2.23
CA VAL A 165 -12.87 -3.96 2.33
C VAL A 165 -13.48 -3.85 3.73
N ALA A 166 -12.66 -3.86 4.78
CA ALA A 166 -13.15 -3.70 6.16
C ALA A 166 -13.81 -2.35 6.41
N HIS A 167 -13.34 -1.27 5.76
CA HIS A 167 -13.99 0.04 5.79
C HIS A 167 -15.38 -0.04 5.15
N GLU A 168 -15.53 -0.68 3.99
CA GLU A 168 -16.83 -0.90 3.35
C GLU A 168 -17.78 -1.74 4.23
N PHE A 169 -17.28 -2.80 4.88
CA PHE A 169 -18.06 -3.55 5.88
C PHE A 169 -18.45 -2.70 7.11
N GLY A 170 -17.68 -1.66 7.42
CA GLY A 170 -18.04 -0.64 8.40
C GLY A 170 -19.34 0.05 8.04
N HIS A 171 -19.54 0.43 6.78
CA HIS A 171 -20.79 1.02 6.31
C HIS A 171 -21.97 0.04 6.31
N ILE A 172 -21.73 -1.26 6.08
CA ILE A 172 -22.77 -2.28 6.24
C ILE A 172 -23.22 -2.33 7.72
N LYS A 173 -22.26 -2.42 8.65
CA LYS A 173 -22.54 -2.52 10.09
C LYS A 173 -23.26 -1.30 10.67
N GLU A 174 -22.93 -0.11 10.20
CA GLU A 174 -23.55 1.14 10.68
C GLU A 174 -24.89 1.46 10.00
N ASP A 175 -25.42 0.54 9.17
CA ASP A 175 -26.70 0.66 8.44
C ASP A 175 -26.76 1.92 7.57
N ASP A 176 -25.64 2.20 6.91
CA ASP A 176 -25.39 3.45 6.22
C ASP A 176 -25.87 3.45 4.76
N LEU A 177 -26.10 2.26 4.20
CA LEU A 177 -26.37 2.06 2.78
C LEU A 177 -27.74 2.59 2.33
N PRO A 178 -28.86 2.36 3.06
CA PRO A 178 -30.15 2.86 2.62
C PRO A 178 -30.21 4.39 2.57
N LEU A 179 -29.45 5.09 3.43
CA LEU A 179 -29.34 6.54 3.38
C LEU A 179 -28.56 6.99 2.14
N SER A 180 -27.43 6.33 1.84
CA SER A 180 -26.63 6.60 0.66
C SER A 180 -27.42 6.36 -0.63
N MET A 181 -28.21 5.28 -0.72
CA MET A 181 -29.08 4.97 -1.87
C MET A 181 -30.16 6.04 -2.08
N ARG A 182 -30.79 6.54 -1.01
CA ARG A 182 -31.75 7.66 -1.09
C ARG A 182 -31.07 8.94 -1.57
N MET A 183 -29.91 9.27 -1.00
CA MET A 183 -29.15 10.45 -1.42
C MET A 183 -28.82 10.37 -2.90
N LEU A 184 -28.36 9.22 -3.41
CA LEU A 184 -28.05 9.02 -4.82
C LEU A 184 -29.24 9.32 -5.73
N ALA A 185 -30.45 8.85 -5.39
CA ALA A 185 -31.67 9.17 -6.14
C ALA A 185 -32.04 10.67 -6.11
N LEU A 186 -31.86 11.34 -4.97
CA LEU A 186 -32.13 12.78 -4.84
C LEU A 186 -31.14 13.61 -5.68
N VAL A 187 -29.85 13.25 -5.63
CA VAL A 187 -28.80 13.89 -6.44
C VAL A 187 -29.04 13.66 -7.93
N TRP A 188 -29.46 12.45 -8.32
CA TRP A 188 -29.89 12.17 -9.70
C TRP A 188 -30.99 13.12 -10.13
N GLY A 189 -32.07 13.24 -9.34
CA GLY A 189 -33.18 14.17 -9.61
C GLY A 189 -32.72 15.61 -9.81
N LEU A 190 -31.87 16.12 -8.92
CA LEU A 190 -31.30 17.47 -9.03
C LEU A 190 -30.42 17.66 -10.28
N SER A 191 -29.74 16.61 -10.72
CA SER A 191 -28.76 16.68 -11.81
C SER A 191 -29.36 16.35 -13.19
N LEU A 192 -30.61 15.90 -13.26
CA LEU A 192 -31.26 15.44 -14.50
C LEU A 192 -31.23 16.48 -15.63
N ILE A 193 -31.57 17.73 -15.33
CA ILE A 193 -31.62 18.81 -16.33
C ILE A 193 -30.22 19.06 -16.91
N HIS A 194 -29.21 19.10 -16.03
CA HIS A 194 -27.82 19.28 -16.42
C HIS A 194 -27.31 18.12 -17.27
N GLY A 195 -27.53 16.88 -16.82
CA GLY A 195 -27.09 15.67 -17.52
C GLY A 195 -27.76 15.50 -18.88
N TYR A 196 -29.04 15.85 -19.00
CA TYR A 196 -29.74 15.83 -20.29
C TYR A 196 -29.18 16.89 -21.25
N GLY A 197 -28.88 18.10 -20.75
CA GLY A 197 -28.21 19.13 -21.53
C GLY A 197 -26.86 18.68 -22.07
N GLN A 198 -26.01 18.08 -21.22
CA GLN A 198 -24.73 17.52 -21.62
C GLN A 198 -24.89 16.40 -22.66
N THR A 199 -25.92 15.57 -22.53
CA THR A 199 -26.19 14.47 -23.46
C THR A 199 -26.55 14.99 -24.86
N LEU A 200 -27.33 16.06 -24.96
CA LEU A 200 -27.67 16.69 -26.24
C LEU A 200 -26.47 17.36 -26.93
N MET A 201 -25.47 17.78 -26.15
CA MET A 201 -24.24 18.38 -26.66
C MET A 201 -23.19 17.35 -27.09
N ARG A 202 -23.37 16.07 -26.75
CA ARG A 202 -22.42 15.01 -27.13
C ARG A 202 -22.52 14.72 -28.63
N PRO A 203 -21.38 14.49 -29.31
CA PRO A 203 -21.39 14.00 -30.69
C PRO A 203 -22.08 12.63 -30.78
N ASN A 204 -22.80 12.41 -31.89
CA ASN A 204 -23.31 11.08 -32.24
C ASN A 204 -22.16 10.11 -32.56
N GLN A 205 -22.48 8.84 -32.76
CA GLN A 205 -21.50 7.78 -33.07
C GLN A 205 -20.63 8.09 -34.30
N ASP A 206 -21.15 8.88 -35.25
CA ASP A 206 -20.44 9.35 -36.45
C ASP A 206 -19.62 10.65 -36.23
N GLY A 207 -19.49 11.11 -34.98
CA GLY A 207 -18.76 12.34 -34.63
C GLY A 207 -19.49 13.64 -34.98
N GLN A 208 -20.72 13.58 -35.49
CA GLN A 208 -21.51 14.75 -35.87
C GLN A 208 -22.34 15.28 -34.70
N VAL A 209 -22.45 16.60 -34.60
CA VAL A 209 -23.27 17.29 -33.60
C VAL A 209 -24.38 18.05 -34.31
N ASN A 210 -25.64 17.81 -33.92
CA ASN A 210 -26.76 18.61 -34.44
C ASN A 210 -26.71 20.01 -33.80
N PRO A 211 -26.56 21.10 -34.60
CA PRO A 211 -26.40 22.46 -34.06
C PRO A 211 -27.56 22.91 -33.18
N LEU A 212 -28.79 22.51 -33.53
CA LEU A 212 -29.98 22.84 -32.75
C LEU A 212 -30.01 22.08 -31.42
N ALA A 213 -29.71 20.77 -31.46
CA ALA A 213 -29.64 19.96 -30.25
C ALA A 213 -28.53 20.46 -29.31
N TRP A 214 -27.39 20.86 -29.87
CA TRP A 214 -26.29 21.42 -29.10
C TRP A 214 -26.67 22.75 -28.43
N LEU A 215 -27.35 23.66 -29.15
CA LEU A 215 -27.81 24.93 -28.59
C LEU A 215 -28.82 24.71 -27.44
N VAL A 216 -29.79 23.82 -27.65
CA VAL A 216 -30.75 23.42 -26.60
C VAL A 216 -30.01 22.79 -25.42
N GLY A 217 -29.04 21.92 -25.71
CA GLY A 217 -28.19 21.28 -24.72
C GLY A 217 -27.37 22.28 -23.90
N LEU A 218 -26.84 23.33 -24.52
CA LEU A 218 -26.11 24.40 -23.85
C LEU A 218 -27.02 25.15 -22.87
N VAL A 219 -28.23 25.52 -23.30
CA VAL A 219 -29.21 26.20 -22.45
C VAL A 219 -29.61 25.33 -21.25
N LEU A 220 -29.89 24.04 -21.49
CA LEU A 220 -30.24 23.10 -20.42
C LEU A 220 -29.07 22.82 -19.48
N THR A 221 -27.84 22.75 -19.99
CA THR A 221 -26.63 22.58 -19.17
C THR A 221 -26.42 23.79 -18.27
N ALA A 222 -26.55 25.00 -18.81
CA ALA A 222 -26.41 26.25 -18.07
C ALA A 222 -27.51 26.41 -17.01
N ALA A 223 -28.77 26.14 -17.37
CA ALA A 223 -29.89 26.19 -16.43
C ALA A 223 -29.79 25.09 -15.36
N GLY A 224 -29.38 23.88 -15.75
CA GLY A 224 -29.24 22.72 -14.89
C GLY A 224 -27.99 22.75 -14.01
N TRP A 225 -26.99 23.59 -14.30
CA TRP A 225 -25.76 23.67 -13.52
C TRP A 225 -26.01 23.95 -12.04
N MET A 226 -27.03 24.77 -11.73
CA MET A 226 -27.45 25.03 -10.35
C MET A 226 -27.99 23.77 -9.66
N GLY A 227 -28.63 22.87 -10.41
CA GLY A 227 -29.11 21.57 -9.92
C GLY A 227 -27.97 20.61 -9.64
N TRP A 228 -26.97 20.53 -10.54
CA TRP A 228 -25.73 19.80 -10.29
C TRP A 228 -25.00 20.32 -9.03
N LEU A 229 -24.88 21.64 -8.89
CA LEU A 229 -24.29 22.26 -7.70
C LEU A 229 -25.08 21.96 -6.42
N ALA A 230 -26.42 22.03 -6.48
CA ALA A 230 -27.29 21.64 -5.38
C ALA A 230 -27.09 20.17 -4.98
N GLY A 231 -26.92 19.27 -5.97
CA GLY A 231 -26.57 17.87 -5.73
C GLY A 231 -25.25 17.72 -4.98
N ARG A 232 -24.20 18.45 -5.39
CA ARG A 232 -22.90 18.48 -4.69
C ARG A 232 -23.03 18.98 -3.25
N ILE A 233 -23.81 20.03 -3.01
CA ILE A 233 -24.10 20.55 -1.67
C ILE A 233 -24.83 19.49 -0.83
N LEU A 234 -25.82 18.80 -1.40
CA LEU A 234 -26.56 17.75 -0.71
C LEU A 234 -25.66 16.58 -0.30
N GLN A 235 -24.75 16.14 -1.19
CA GLN A 235 -23.76 15.12 -0.87
C GLN A 235 -22.82 15.57 0.26
N ALA A 236 -22.31 16.81 0.19
CA ALA A 236 -21.41 17.38 1.19
C ALA A 236 -22.08 17.60 2.56
N ALA A 237 -23.41 17.72 2.60
CA ALA A 237 -24.19 17.87 3.82
C ALA A 237 -24.31 16.56 4.63
N ILE A 238 -23.94 15.40 4.07
CA ILE A 238 -23.92 14.14 4.79
C ILE A 238 -22.69 14.05 5.70
N SER A 239 -22.86 13.34 6.82
CA SER A 239 -21.94 13.38 7.95
C SER A 239 -20.58 12.73 7.68
N ARG A 240 -19.54 13.56 7.68
CA ARG A 240 -18.12 13.21 7.79
C ARG A 240 -17.79 12.31 8.99
N GLN A 241 -18.65 12.29 10.02
CA GLN A 241 -18.44 11.44 11.20
C GLN A 241 -18.60 9.95 10.89
N ARG A 242 -19.35 9.61 9.84
CA ARG A 242 -19.59 8.22 9.42
C ARG A 242 -18.33 7.59 8.87
N GLU A 243 -17.58 8.33 8.06
CA GLU A 243 -16.26 7.93 7.56
C GLU A 243 -15.31 7.58 8.72
N PHE A 244 -15.30 8.37 9.80
CA PHE A 244 -14.47 8.07 10.96
C PHE A 244 -14.92 6.81 11.72
N LEU A 245 -16.22 6.53 11.73
CA LEU A 245 -16.77 5.34 12.38
C LEU A 245 -16.52 4.08 11.53
N ALA A 246 -16.60 4.20 10.21
CA ALA A 246 -16.18 3.17 9.27
C ALA A 246 -14.67 2.89 9.37
N ASP A 247 -13.84 3.93 9.44
CA ASP A 247 -12.40 3.81 9.69
C ASP A 247 -12.09 3.07 11.00
N ALA A 248 -12.80 3.41 12.08
CA ALA A 248 -12.65 2.72 13.37
C ALA A 248 -13.11 1.25 13.30
N SER A 249 -14.22 0.97 12.61
CA SER A 249 -14.71 -0.39 12.39
C SER A 249 -13.74 -1.22 11.55
N ALA A 250 -13.11 -0.64 10.53
CA ALA A 250 -12.10 -1.30 9.73
C ALA A 250 -10.93 -1.80 10.60
N ILE A 251 -10.43 -0.94 11.50
CA ILE A 251 -9.37 -1.32 12.47
C ILE A 251 -9.88 -2.39 13.44
N GLN A 252 -11.13 -2.30 13.89
CA GLN A 252 -11.74 -3.29 14.78
C GLN A 252 -11.80 -4.68 14.12
N PHE A 253 -12.18 -4.76 12.84
CA PHE A 253 -12.30 -6.02 12.11
C PHE A 253 -10.94 -6.61 11.74
N THR A 254 -10.04 -5.78 11.20
CA THR A 254 -8.72 -6.22 10.73
C THR A 254 -7.68 -6.37 11.84
N ARG A 255 -7.91 -5.77 13.01
CA ARG A 255 -6.97 -5.70 14.14
C ARG A 255 -5.62 -5.03 13.81
N THR A 256 -5.53 -4.35 12.65
CA THR A 256 -4.33 -3.61 12.23
C THR A 256 -4.71 -2.21 11.76
N ARG A 257 -3.86 -1.24 12.08
CA ARG A 257 -4.01 0.15 11.61
C ARG A 257 -3.33 0.37 10.26
N ASP A 258 -2.30 -0.44 9.97
CA ASP A 258 -1.44 -0.26 8.80
C ASP A 258 -2.17 -0.58 7.50
N GLY A 259 -3.11 -1.53 7.51
CA GLY A 259 -3.92 -1.87 6.33
C GLY A 259 -4.65 -0.66 5.77
N LEU A 260 -5.59 -0.10 6.53
CA LEU A 260 -6.33 1.10 6.11
C LEU A 260 -5.42 2.34 6.04
N GLY A 261 -4.49 2.51 6.99
CA GLY A 261 -3.56 3.63 7.01
C GLY A 261 -2.74 3.75 5.72
N ASN A 262 -2.20 2.65 5.21
CA ASN A 262 -1.43 2.63 3.97
C ASN A 262 -2.31 2.84 2.73
N VAL A 263 -3.55 2.34 2.71
CA VAL A 263 -4.52 2.65 1.64
C VAL A 263 -4.75 4.16 1.55
N LEU A 264 -5.03 4.83 2.67
CA LEU A 264 -5.25 6.28 2.69
C LEU A 264 -4.02 7.06 2.24
N ARG A 265 -2.82 6.62 2.61
CA ARG A 265 -1.55 7.22 2.17
C ARG A 265 -1.30 7.03 0.67
N LYS A 266 -1.68 5.88 0.11
CA LYS A 266 -1.61 5.58 -1.34
C LYS A 266 -2.57 6.44 -2.14
N ILE A 267 -3.80 6.57 -1.68
CA ILE A 267 -4.78 7.49 -2.29
C ILE A 267 -4.27 8.92 -2.23
N TRP A 268 -3.68 9.35 -1.11
CA TRP A 268 -3.12 10.70 -0.97
C TRP A 268 -1.97 10.96 -1.96
N HIS A 269 -1.14 9.94 -2.21
CA HIS A 269 -0.07 10.04 -3.19
C HIS A 269 -0.63 10.20 -4.62
N ASP A 270 -1.58 9.34 -5.00
CA ASP A 270 -2.17 9.36 -6.35
C ASP A 270 -2.98 10.64 -6.61
N GLN A 271 -3.58 11.24 -5.57
CA GLN A 271 -4.19 12.58 -5.65
C GLN A 271 -3.16 13.67 -6.00
N LYS A 272 -1.97 13.65 -5.37
CA LYS A 272 -0.93 14.65 -5.62
C LYS A 272 -0.38 14.57 -7.04
N LEU A 273 -0.30 13.36 -7.61
CA LEU A 273 0.19 13.13 -8.97
C LEU A 273 -0.89 13.26 -10.05
N LEU A 274 -2.15 13.58 -9.68
CA LEU A 274 -3.31 13.59 -10.58
C LEU A 274 -3.58 12.24 -11.27
N ALA A 275 -2.94 11.15 -10.82
CA ALA A 275 -2.97 9.81 -11.42
C ALA A 275 -4.01 8.86 -10.78
N GLY A 276 -4.80 9.34 -9.82
CA GLY A 276 -5.76 8.56 -9.02
C GLY A 276 -7.22 8.94 -9.18
N ARG A 277 -7.61 9.58 -10.30
CA ARG A 277 -9.01 9.95 -10.54
C ARG A 277 -9.73 8.80 -11.21
N MET A 278 -10.94 8.48 -10.75
CA MET A 278 -11.85 7.66 -11.56
C MET A 278 -12.29 8.45 -12.78
N GLU A 279 -12.31 7.79 -13.93
CA GLU A 279 -12.65 8.40 -15.21
C GLU A 279 -14.14 8.22 -15.57
N HIS A 280 -14.85 7.35 -14.86
CA HIS A 280 -16.26 7.08 -15.13
C HIS A 280 -17.12 8.37 -15.09
N PRO A 281 -17.97 8.64 -16.10
CA PRO A 281 -18.81 9.85 -16.15
C PRO A 281 -19.80 9.99 -14.98
N ALA A 282 -20.15 8.89 -14.32
CA ALA A 282 -21.03 8.89 -13.15
C ALA A 282 -20.29 8.96 -11.80
N ALA A 283 -18.94 9.01 -11.79
CA ALA A 283 -18.14 8.98 -10.57
C ALA A 283 -18.45 10.14 -9.61
N GLU A 284 -18.71 11.34 -10.12
CA GLU A 284 -19.10 12.50 -9.30
C GLU A 284 -20.45 12.30 -8.60
N MET A 285 -21.39 11.60 -9.25
CA MET A 285 -22.72 11.40 -8.70
C MET A 285 -22.74 10.35 -7.58
N VAL A 286 -21.82 9.40 -7.63
CA VAL A 286 -21.64 8.39 -6.57
C VAL A 286 -20.54 8.76 -5.56
N ALA A 287 -19.96 9.97 -5.65
CA ALA A 287 -18.76 10.36 -4.90
C ALA A 287 -18.84 10.13 -3.39
N ALA A 288 -20.02 10.31 -2.79
CA ALA A 288 -20.21 10.11 -1.35
C ALA A 288 -20.34 8.63 -0.92
N MET A 289 -20.40 7.68 -1.86
CA MET A 289 -20.34 6.23 -1.58
C MET A 289 -18.92 5.68 -1.70
N LEU A 290 -18.06 6.36 -2.46
CA LEU A 290 -16.70 5.93 -2.71
C LEU A 290 -15.83 6.12 -1.46
N LEU A 291 -14.83 5.26 -1.26
CA LEU A 291 -13.80 5.45 -0.23
C LEU A 291 -13.13 6.83 -0.31
N HIS A 292 -13.04 7.38 -1.53
CA HIS A 292 -12.48 8.68 -1.80
C HIS A 292 -13.10 9.37 -3.03
N GLU A 293 -13.27 10.69 -2.97
CA GLU A 293 -13.86 11.49 -4.04
C GLU A 293 -12.87 11.80 -5.19
N PRO A 294 -13.31 11.76 -6.46
CA PRO A 294 -12.50 12.23 -7.58
C PRO A 294 -12.45 13.77 -7.61
N GLY A 295 -11.36 14.40 -7.15
CA GLY A 295 -11.16 15.85 -7.31
C GLY A 295 -10.49 16.58 -6.13
N GLN A 296 -10.38 17.92 -6.25
CA GLN A 296 -9.64 18.79 -5.30
C GLN A 296 -10.50 19.85 -4.58
N THR A 297 -11.82 19.89 -4.74
CA THR A 297 -12.63 20.98 -4.16
C THR A 297 -12.94 20.75 -2.67
N HIS A 298 -12.11 21.32 -1.80
CA HIS A 298 -12.20 21.15 -0.35
C HIS A 298 -13.50 21.67 0.31
N LEU A 299 -14.21 22.62 -0.32
CA LEU A 299 -15.43 23.23 0.25
C LEU A 299 -16.69 22.37 0.06
N LEU A 300 -16.73 21.55 -0.99
CA LEU A 300 -17.84 20.63 -1.30
C LEU A 300 -17.40 19.17 -1.20
N ALA A 301 -16.36 18.92 -0.39
CA ALA A 301 -15.83 17.58 -0.19
C ALA A 301 -16.81 16.73 0.61
N CYS A 302 -17.18 15.57 0.04
CA CYS A 302 -18.07 14.59 0.68
C CYS A 302 -17.36 13.86 1.82
N HIS A 303 -16.03 13.79 1.73
CA HIS A 303 -15.16 13.08 2.66
C HIS A 303 -14.35 14.03 3.55
N PRO A 304 -14.01 13.63 4.79
CA PRO A 304 -13.00 14.31 5.56
C PRO A 304 -11.66 14.33 4.83
N ARG A 305 -10.77 15.27 5.20
CA ARG A 305 -9.43 15.34 4.62
C ARG A 305 -8.66 14.05 4.90
N LEU A 306 -7.93 13.54 3.90
CA LEU A 306 -7.10 12.33 4.06
C LEU A 306 -6.09 12.46 5.20
N SER A 307 -5.47 13.63 5.38
CA SER A 307 -4.56 13.88 6.51
C SER A 307 -5.24 13.74 7.87
N GLU A 308 -6.53 14.11 7.99
CA GLU A 308 -7.29 13.94 9.23
C GLU A 308 -7.63 12.47 9.47
N ARG A 309 -8.03 11.73 8.44
CA ARG A 309 -8.29 10.28 8.53
C ARG A 309 -7.02 9.53 8.92
N ILE A 310 -5.90 9.81 8.25
CA ILE A 310 -4.57 9.22 8.55
C ILE A 310 -4.17 9.53 10.00
N ARG A 311 -4.34 10.77 10.47
CA ARG A 311 -4.05 11.12 11.86
C ARG A 311 -4.89 10.30 12.86
N ARG A 312 -6.17 10.07 12.58
CA ARG A 312 -7.05 9.29 13.47
C ARG A 312 -6.74 7.80 13.43
N VAL A 313 -6.46 7.25 12.25
CA VAL A 313 -6.15 5.82 12.05
C VAL A 313 -4.75 5.49 12.59
N CYS A 314 -3.74 6.28 12.23
CA CYS A 314 -2.33 6.01 12.53
C CYS A 314 -1.82 6.72 13.80
N GLY A 315 -2.60 7.64 14.38
CA GLY A 315 -2.19 8.47 15.52
C GLY A 315 -1.38 9.72 15.15
N THR A 316 -0.79 9.74 13.95
CA THR A 316 -0.03 10.89 13.41
C THR A 316 -0.29 11.06 11.90
N VAL A 317 0.04 12.24 11.35
CA VAL A 317 -0.08 12.51 9.91
C VAL A 317 1.14 11.93 9.19
N LEU A 318 1.02 10.69 8.71
CA LEU A 318 2.06 10.04 7.91
C LEU A 318 2.07 10.56 6.46
N PRO A 319 3.25 10.65 5.80
CA PRO A 319 3.36 11.16 4.44
C PRO A 319 2.74 10.20 3.42
N PRO A 320 2.38 10.69 2.21
CA PRO A 320 1.86 9.86 1.12
C PRO A 320 2.78 8.68 0.79
N LEU A 321 2.21 7.54 0.40
CA LEU A 321 2.93 6.30 0.08
C LEU A 321 2.73 5.99 -1.42
N PRO A 322 3.78 5.66 -2.20
CA PRO A 322 3.60 5.32 -3.61
C PRO A 322 2.73 4.07 -3.82
N ALA A 323 1.72 4.18 -4.69
CA ALA A 323 0.83 3.08 -5.07
C ALA A 323 1.41 2.26 -6.24
N ARG A 324 2.55 1.59 -6.03
CA ARG A 324 3.18 0.77 -7.08
C ARG A 324 2.28 -0.42 -7.45
N LEU A 325 2.25 -0.78 -8.73
CA LEU A 325 1.62 -2.02 -9.20
C LEU A 325 2.32 -3.20 -8.52
N LEU A 326 1.56 -3.99 -7.78
CA LEU A 326 2.01 -5.22 -7.17
C LEU A 326 1.92 -6.31 -8.24
N ARG A 327 3.06 -6.66 -8.82
CA ARG A 327 3.18 -7.89 -9.61
C ARG A 327 3.13 -9.06 -8.63
N GLU A 328 1.92 -9.47 -8.26
CA GLU A 328 1.71 -10.65 -7.43
C GLU A 328 2.00 -11.89 -8.31
N GLN A 329 3.18 -12.49 -8.16
CA GLN A 329 3.44 -13.83 -8.66
C GLN A 329 2.62 -14.82 -7.82
N VAL A 330 1.37 -15.03 -8.20
CA VAL A 330 0.58 -16.12 -7.61
C VAL A 330 1.10 -17.43 -8.18
N SER A 331 2.09 -18.00 -7.50
CA SER A 331 2.46 -19.40 -7.67
C SER A 331 1.49 -20.24 -6.85
N GLU A 332 0.52 -20.88 -7.49
CA GLU A 332 -0.21 -21.99 -6.87
C GLU A 332 -0.33 -23.20 -7.82
N PRO A 333 -0.32 -24.42 -7.24
CA PRO A 333 -0.26 -25.67 -7.99
C PRO A 333 -1.58 -25.89 -8.72
N ARG A 334 -1.49 -25.99 -10.05
CA ARG A 334 -2.62 -26.37 -10.90
C ARG A 334 -3.17 -27.72 -10.43
N ARG A 335 -4.33 -27.73 -9.76
CA ARG A 335 -5.08 -28.98 -9.56
C ARG A 335 -5.44 -29.52 -10.95
N PRO A 336 -5.04 -30.75 -11.32
CA PRO A 336 -5.47 -31.32 -12.57
C PRO A 336 -6.97 -31.57 -12.49
N ARG A 337 -7.72 -30.97 -13.42
CA ARG A 337 -9.13 -31.29 -13.65
C ARG A 337 -9.16 -32.75 -14.12
N ALA A 338 -9.76 -33.64 -13.31
CA ALA A 338 -9.94 -35.02 -13.70
C ALA A 338 -10.88 -35.09 -14.91
N GLY A 339 -10.31 -35.37 -16.08
CA GLY A 339 -11.03 -35.55 -17.33
C GLY A 339 -10.19 -36.38 -18.30
N THR A 340 -10.49 -37.68 -18.34
CA THR A 340 -10.22 -38.65 -19.42
C THR A 340 -9.07 -38.33 -20.38
N LEU A 341 -7.91 -38.95 -20.15
CA LEU A 341 -6.80 -39.01 -21.11
C LEU A 341 -7.17 -39.95 -22.27
N PRO A 342 -7.14 -39.49 -23.54
CA PRO A 342 -7.07 -40.38 -24.69
C PRO A 342 -5.64 -40.94 -24.82
N GLU A 343 -5.51 -42.23 -25.11
CA GLU A 343 -4.26 -42.87 -25.48
C GLU A 343 -3.60 -42.12 -26.65
N GLY A 344 -2.37 -41.62 -26.45
CA GLY A 344 -1.55 -41.01 -27.51
C GLY A 344 -0.86 -39.69 -27.17
N ALA A 345 -1.17 -39.03 -26.04
CA ALA A 345 -0.65 -37.69 -25.72
C ALA A 345 0.77 -37.66 -25.09
N LEU A 346 1.66 -38.61 -25.44
CA LEU A 346 3.08 -38.57 -25.05
C LEU A 346 4.01 -38.09 -26.17
N ALA A 347 3.46 -37.59 -27.29
CA ALA A 347 4.24 -37.13 -28.44
C ALA A 347 4.10 -35.63 -28.79
N ALA A 348 3.34 -34.82 -28.03
CA ALA A 348 3.01 -33.44 -28.41
C ALA A 348 3.40 -32.35 -27.40
N VAL A 349 4.19 -32.65 -26.37
CA VAL A 349 4.63 -31.64 -25.37
C VAL A 349 5.89 -30.86 -25.84
N ALA A 350 6.31 -31.03 -27.10
CA ALA A 350 7.51 -30.39 -27.62
C ALA A 350 7.29 -29.09 -28.40
N HIS A 351 6.07 -28.72 -28.82
CA HIS A 351 5.90 -27.64 -29.81
C HIS A 351 4.62 -26.79 -29.66
N GLU A 352 4.38 -26.18 -28.51
CA GLU A 352 3.35 -25.14 -28.40
C GLU A 352 3.71 -24.04 -27.39
N GLY A 353 4.72 -23.26 -27.77
CA GLY A 353 4.94 -21.90 -27.28
C GLY A 353 5.14 -21.01 -28.51
N LEU A 354 4.35 -19.94 -28.59
CA LEU A 354 4.21 -18.98 -29.71
C LEU A 354 3.30 -19.38 -30.87
N ALA A 355 2.01 -19.14 -30.69
CA ALA A 355 1.18 -18.57 -31.75
C ALA A 355 0.07 -17.72 -31.12
N LEU A 356 0.25 -16.39 -31.11
CA LEU A 356 -0.82 -15.38 -31.21
C LEU A 356 -0.21 -13.97 -31.10
N ALA A 357 0.34 -13.47 -32.22
CA ALA A 357 0.45 -12.04 -32.50
C ALA A 357 0.79 -11.78 -33.98
N GLY A 358 -0.20 -11.90 -34.85
CA GLY A 358 -0.33 -11.13 -36.09
C GLY A 358 -1.83 -10.82 -36.19
N THR A 359 -2.30 -9.59 -36.37
CA THR A 359 -1.93 -8.57 -37.36
C THR A 359 -2.56 -7.23 -36.99
N THR A 360 -1.83 -6.11 -37.06
CA THR A 360 -2.08 -4.99 -38.00
C THR A 360 -0.93 -3.97 -37.93
N PRO A 361 -0.62 -3.26 -39.04
CA PRO A 361 0.67 -2.63 -39.26
C PRO A 361 0.67 -1.11 -38.97
N GLY A 362 1.84 -0.59 -38.59
CA GLY A 362 2.17 0.83 -38.79
C GLY A 362 2.82 1.50 -37.58
N GLY A 363 4.12 1.81 -37.69
CA GLY A 363 4.82 2.72 -36.80
C GLY A 363 6.13 2.17 -36.26
N ALA A 364 7.19 2.24 -37.06
CA ALA A 364 8.55 1.94 -36.63
C ALA A 364 9.00 2.91 -35.52
N LEU A 365 9.31 2.36 -34.34
CA LEU A 365 10.09 3.00 -33.28
C LEU A 365 11.17 1.99 -32.83
N PRO A 366 12.33 2.46 -32.34
CA PRO A 366 13.64 1.86 -32.64
C PRO A 366 13.90 0.55 -31.88
N SER A 367 14.31 -0.47 -32.64
CA SER A 367 14.61 -1.86 -32.22
C SER A 367 15.62 -2.01 -31.07
N VAL A 368 16.44 -0.99 -30.82
CA VAL A 368 17.51 -1.03 -29.80
C VAL A 368 16.96 -1.16 -28.37
N GLN A 369 15.77 -0.63 -28.10
CA GLN A 369 15.20 -0.66 -26.74
C GLN A 369 14.55 -2.00 -26.41
N HIS A 370 14.06 -2.73 -27.42
CA HIS A 370 13.47 -4.07 -27.25
C HIS A 370 14.57 -5.12 -26.96
N ASP A 371 15.68 -5.06 -27.70
CA ASP A 371 16.82 -5.96 -27.53
C ASP A 371 17.49 -5.79 -26.15
N LEU A 372 17.59 -4.54 -25.66
CA LEU A 372 18.13 -4.26 -24.32
C LEU A 372 17.22 -4.77 -23.20
N ILE A 373 15.90 -4.63 -23.34
CA ILE A 373 14.93 -5.14 -22.35
C ILE A 373 14.94 -6.67 -22.33
N GLN A 374 15.04 -7.30 -23.50
CA GLN A 374 15.10 -8.76 -23.63
C GLN A 374 16.41 -9.32 -23.05
N ALA A 375 17.57 -8.75 -23.40
CA ALA A 375 18.86 -9.15 -22.85
C ALA A 375 18.93 -8.95 -21.32
N HIS A 376 18.32 -7.88 -20.79
CA HIS A 376 18.21 -7.65 -19.36
C HIS A 376 17.32 -8.70 -18.68
N SER A 377 16.22 -9.10 -19.31
CA SER A 377 15.32 -10.13 -18.78
C SER A 377 15.93 -11.54 -18.75
N GLU A 378 16.71 -11.90 -19.78
CA GLU A 378 17.41 -13.18 -19.87
C GLU A 378 18.54 -13.27 -18.84
N GLY A 379 19.30 -12.19 -18.63
CA GLY A 379 20.32 -12.11 -17.60
C GLY A 379 19.75 -12.19 -16.17
N TRP A 380 18.62 -11.55 -15.91
CA TRP A 380 18.00 -11.55 -14.58
C TRP A 380 17.38 -12.92 -14.23
N THR A 381 16.74 -13.58 -15.20
CA THR A 381 16.20 -14.94 -15.01
C THR A 381 17.30 -15.96 -14.76
N ALA A 382 18.40 -15.92 -15.53
CA ALA A 382 19.56 -16.78 -15.30
C ALA A 382 20.15 -16.59 -13.89
N ARG A 383 20.22 -15.34 -13.40
CA ARG A 383 20.71 -15.03 -12.05
C ARG A 383 19.78 -15.59 -10.96
N LEU A 384 18.46 -15.49 -11.14
CA LEU A 384 17.48 -16.06 -10.21
C LEU A 384 17.56 -17.60 -10.16
N HIS A 385 17.76 -18.23 -11.32
CA HIS A 385 17.98 -19.68 -11.39
C HIS A 385 19.26 -20.10 -10.67
N ALA A 386 20.38 -19.40 -10.91
CA ALA A 386 21.64 -19.66 -10.24
C ALA A 386 21.55 -19.49 -8.71
N ASP A 387 20.84 -18.46 -8.25
CA ASP A 387 20.57 -18.22 -6.83
C ASP A 387 19.79 -19.38 -6.20
N ARG A 388 18.66 -19.80 -6.80
CA ARG A 388 17.84 -20.91 -6.28
C ARG A 388 18.62 -22.23 -6.22
N GLU A 389 19.36 -22.54 -7.28
CA GLU A 389 20.15 -23.76 -7.31
C GLU A 389 21.30 -23.73 -6.30
N GLY A 390 22.03 -22.61 -6.23
CA GLY A 390 23.10 -22.39 -5.26
C GLY A 390 22.60 -22.53 -3.84
N LEU A 391 21.50 -21.84 -3.50
CA LEU A 391 20.85 -21.95 -2.20
C LEU A 391 20.47 -23.39 -1.86
N SER A 392 19.87 -24.13 -2.80
CA SER A 392 19.52 -25.54 -2.59
C SER A 392 20.73 -26.44 -2.33
N ARG A 393 21.89 -26.15 -2.93
CA ARG A 393 23.13 -26.89 -2.71
C ARG A 393 23.72 -26.55 -1.34
N LEU A 394 23.77 -25.26 -1.00
CA LEU A 394 24.30 -24.79 0.28
C LEU A 394 23.48 -25.28 1.48
N GLN A 395 22.14 -25.35 1.36
CA GLN A 395 21.27 -25.86 2.43
C GLN A 395 21.39 -27.37 2.65
N ARG A 396 21.92 -28.12 1.66
CA ARG A 396 22.22 -29.56 1.80
C ARG A 396 23.53 -29.83 2.54
N LEU A 397 24.37 -28.83 2.74
CA LEU A 397 25.62 -28.97 3.50
C LEU A 397 25.32 -29.11 4.99
N GLN A 398 25.66 -30.27 5.55
CA GLN A 398 25.42 -30.60 6.96
C GLN A 398 26.72 -30.93 7.69
N GLY A 399 27.84 -31.10 6.99
CA GLY A 399 29.12 -31.42 7.61
C GLY A 399 29.69 -30.25 8.42
N PRO A 400 30.37 -30.49 9.55
CA PRO A 400 30.93 -29.42 10.40
C PRO A 400 31.99 -28.58 9.65
N ASN A 401 32.79 -29.22 8.78
CA ASN A 401 33.76 -28.52 7.94
C ASN A 401 33.07 -27.72 6.82
N GLU A 402 31.99 -28.25 6.23
CA GLU A 402 31.25 -27.58 5.17
C GLU A 402 30.52 -26.35 5.69
N GLN A 403 29.85 -26.46 6.84
CA GLN A 403 29.20 -25.34 7.53
C GLN A 403 30.20 -24.26 7.92
N ARG A 404 31.39 -24.65 8.39
CA ARG A 404 32.49 -23.72 8.66
C ARG A 404 32.95 -22.98 7.41
N LEU A 405 33.17 -23.69 6.29
CA LEU A 405 33.55 -23.07 5.02
C LEU A 405 32.45 -22.15 4.47
N LEU A 406 31.19 -22.59 4.51
CA LEU A 406 30.03 -21.80 4.09
C LEU A 406 29.94 -20.49 4.88
N LEU A 407 30.11 -20.56 6.20
CA LEU A 407 30.13 -19.38 7.05
C LEU A 407 31.24 -18.39 6.65
N LEU A 408 32.46 -18.89 6.44
CA LEU A 408 33.60 -18.08 6.01
C LEU A 408 33.38 -17.48 4.62
N ALA A 409 32.78 -18.23 3.69
CA ALA A 409 32.45 -17.74 2.35
C ALA A 409 31.41 -16.61 2.38
N LEU A 410 30.43 -16.66 3.28
CA LEU A 410 29.41 -15.63 3.46
C LEU A 410 29.98 -14.33 4.03
N MET A 411 31.01 -14.42 4.88
CA MET A 411 31.66 -13.26 5.51
C MET A 411 32.72 -12.60 4.61
N MET A 412 33.31 -13.36 3.70
CA MET A 412 34.39 -12.90 2.83
C MET A 412 33.91 -11.86 1.79
N ASP A 413 34.75 -10.88 1.48
CA ASP A 413 34.65 -10.07 0.28
C ASP A 413 35.44 -10.71 -0.88
N PRO A 414 34.76 -11.32 -1.88
CA PRO A 414 35.44 -11.98 -2.98
C PRO A 414 36.19 -11.04 -3.91
N ALA A 415 35.89 -9.73 -3.88
CA ALA A 415 36.63 -8.73 -4.65
C ALA A 415 38.02 -8.47 -4.05
N ASN A 416 38.24 -8.86 -2.80
CA ASN A 416 39.50 -8.64 -2.11
C ASN A 416 40.54 -9.72 -2.43
N ALA A 417 41.61 -9.33 -3.13
CA ALA A 417 42.66 -10.26 -3.54
C ALA A 417 43.44 -10.91 -2.39
N ARG A 418 43.46 -10.31 -1.19
CA ARG A 418 44.15 -10.86 -0.02
C ARG A 418 43.27 -11.88 0.69
N GLU A 419 42.00 -11.56 0.94
CA GLU A 419 41.03 -12.54 1.44
C GLU A 419 40.88 -13.73 0.48
N ARG A 420 40.85 -13.48 -0.83
CA ARG A 420 40.79 -14.56 -1.83
C ARG A 420 42.00 -15.48 -1.76
N ARG A 421 43.21 -14.94 -1.61
CA ARG A 421 44.43 -15.76 -1.44
C ARG A 421 44.40 -16.56 -0.13
N TRP A 422 43.88 -15.97 0.94
CA TRP A 422 43.69 -16.67 2.21
C TRP A 422 42.71 -17.83 2.04
N TRP A 423 41.59 -17.62 1.34
CA TRP A 423 40.60 -18.64 1.03
C TRP A 423 41.20 -19.79 0.21
N ASP A 424 41.92 -19.47 -0.86
CA ASP A 424 42.52 -20.47 -1.75
C ASP A 424 43.54 -21.33 -0.98
N ALA A 425 44.40 -20.72 -0.16
CA ALA A 425 45.35 -21.45 0.69
C ALA A 425 44.66 -22.38 1.69
N ARG A 426 43.53 -21.95 2.27
CA ARG A 426 42.77 -22.74 3.25
C ARG A 426 41.97 -23.88 2.60
N CYS A 427 41.58 -23.72 1.34
CA CYS A 427 40.79 -24.68 0.58
C CYS A 427 41.62 -25.62 -0.31
N GLN A 428 42.95 -25.48 -0.37
CA GLN A 428 43.83 -26.33 -1.19
C GLN A 428 43.64 -27.84 -0.94
N GLU A 429 43.32 -28.23 0.29
CA GLU A 429 43.10 -29.64 0.67
C GLU A 429 41.62 -30.06 0.68
N LEU A 430 40.69 -29.14 0.36
CA LEU A 430 39.24 -29.34 0.52
C LEU A 430 38.53 -29.22 -0.84
N THR A 431 38.15 -30.37 -1.41
CA THR A 431 37.48 -30.46 -2.73
C THR A 431 36.21 -29.63 -2.86
N HIS A 432 35.52 -29.34 -1.76
CA HIS A 432 34.25 -28.62 -1.75
C HIS A 432 34.39 -27.09 -1.67
N GLY A 433 35.57 -26.56 -1.31
CA GLY A 433 35.76 -25.13 -1.02
C GLY A 433 35.47 -24.23 -2.22
N ALA A 434 36.02 -24.54 -3.39
CA ALA A 434 35.80 -23.75 -4.61
C ALA A 434 34.31 -23.67 -4.99
N ARG A 435 33.59 -24.78 -4.86
CA ARG A 435 32.16 -24.85 -5.20
C ARG A 435 31.27 -24.10 -4.23
N ILE A 436 31.56 -24.19 -2.92
CA ILE A 436 30.83 -23.43 -1.89
C ILE A 436 30.95 -21.93 -2.16
N LEU A 437 32.15 -21.46 -2.50
CA LEU A 437 32.35 -20.05 -2.80
C LEU A 437 31.60 -19.61 -4.06
N GLU A 438 31.61 -20.41 -5.12
CA GLU A 438 30.85 -20.15 -6.34
C GLU A 438 29.34 -20.07 -6.05
N ASP A 439 28.81 -21.02 -5.28
CA ASP A 439 27.40 -21.05 -4.90
C ASP A 439 27.01 -19.84 -4.03
N VAL A 440 27.88 -19.41 -3.10
CA VAL A 440 27.65 -18.20 -2.28
C VAL A 440 27.70 -16.92 -3.13
N GLN A 441 28.60 -16.85 -4.12
CA GLN A 441 28.68 -15.71 -5.03
C GLN A 441 27.45 -15.61 -5.95
N ALA A 442 26.87 -16.75 -6.32
CA ALA A 442 25.64 -16.83 -7.10
C ALA A 442 24.39 -16.37 -6.31
N LEU A 443 24.44 -16.39 -4.97
CA LEU A 443 23.32 -15.93 -4.15
C LEU A 443 23.04 -14.45 -4.35
N LEU A 444 21.74 -14.13 -4.44
CA LEU A 444 21.22 -12.78 -4.29
C LEU A 444 21.61 -12.24 -2.91
N PRO A 445 21.93 -10.94 -2.77
CA PRO A 445 22.31 -10.36 -1.49
C PRO A 445 21.29 -10.64 -0.38
N GLN A 446 20.00 -10.58 -0.71
CA GLN A 446 18.87 -10.87 0.19
C GLN A 446 18.86 -12.30 0.77
N HIS A 447 19.55 -13.26 0.16
CA HIS A 447 19.66 -14.63 0.70
C HIS A 447 20.93 -14.86 1.53
N ARG A 448 21.93 -13.97 1.45
CA ARG A 448 23.21 -14.16 2.14
C ARG A 448 23.08 -14.04 3.65
N MET A 449 22.43 -12.98 4.14
CA MET A 449 22.24 -12.76 5.58
C MET A 449 21.34 -13.83 6.22
N PRO A 450 20.18 -14.21 5.65
CA PRO A 450 19.40 -15.35 6.17
C PRO A 450 20.16 -16.67 6.20
N GLU A 451 21.02 -16.96 5.20
CA GLU A 451 21.86 -18.15 5.22
C GLU A 451 22.95 -18.08 6.30
N PHE A 452 23.56 -16.91 6.53
CA PHE A 452 24.47 -16.69 7.65
C PHE A 452 23.79 -16.98 8.99
N GLU A 453 22.57 -16.48 9.18
CA GLU A 453 21.77 -16.73 10.38
C GLU A 453 21.45 -18.21 10.56
N ARG A 454 21.10 -18.92 9.47
CA ARG A 454 20.83 -20.35 9.50
C ARG A 454 22.07 -21.14 9.94
N VAL A 455 23.21 -20.88 9.32
CA VAL A 455 24.47 -21.61 9.57
C VAL A 455 25.00 -21.31 10.98
N THR A 456 24.97 -20.05 11.41
CA THR A 456 25.37 -19.69 12.79
C THR A 456 24.43 -20.29 13.83
N GLY A 457 23.13 -20.40 13.55
CA GLY A 457 22.17 -21.10 14.42
C GLY A 457 22.48 -22.59 14.57
N GLN A 458 22.90 -23.26 13.50
CA GLN A 458 23.36 -24.65 13.56
C GLN A 458 24.66 -24.79 14.37
N LEU A 459 25.65 -23.93 14.07
CA LEU A 459 26.95 -23.93 14.74
C LEU A 459 26.89 -23.53 16.22
N ALA A 460 25.90 -22.75 16.65
CA ALA A 460 25.71 -22.39 18.06
C ALA A 460 25.49 -23.63 18.95
N SER A 461 24.89 -24.69 18.39
CA SER A 461 24.67 -25.96 19.06
C SER A 461 25.85 -26.94 18.99
N ALA A 462 26.89 -26.59 18.24
CA ALA A 462 28.04 -27.45 18.03
C ALA A 462 29.01 -27.49 19.24
N PRO A 463 29.87 -28.53 19.33
CA PRO A 463 30.88 -28.61 20.37
C PRO A 463 31.74 -27.35 20.47
N ILE A 464 32.10 -26.95 21.70
CA ILE A 464 32.85 -25.72 21.96
C ILE A 464 34.16 -25.63 21.18
N ALA A 465 34.81 -26.77 20.92
CA ALA A 465 36.04 -26.85 20.12
C ALA A 465 35.80 -26.37 18.67
N LEU A 466 34.72 -26.80 18.03
CA LEU A 466 34.35 -26.38 16.69
C LEU A 466 33.97 -24.89 16.65
N ARG A 467 33.18 -24.43 17.64
CA ARG A 467 32.82 -23.00 17.76
C ARG A 467 34.07 -22.12 17.91
N ARG A 468 35.03 -22.52 18.75
CA ARG A 468 36.32 -21.81 18.91
C ARG A 468 37.13 -21.78 17.62
N GLN A 469 37.16 -22.89 16.89
CA GLN A 469 37.86 -22.98 15.62
C GLN A 469 37.25 -22.03 14.58
N VAL A 470 35.91 -22.02 14.44
CA VAL A 470 35.18 -21.11 13.55
C VAL A 470 35.50 -19.65 13.87
N VAL A 471 35.46 -19.27 15.15
CA VAL A 471 35.78 -17.91 15.60
C VAL A 471 37.24 -17.56 15.30
N HIS A 472 38.16 -18.51 15.42
CA HIS A 472 39.58 -18.30 15.07
C HIS A 472 39.76 -18.08 13.56
N ASP A 473 39.23 -18.98 12.73
CA ASP A 473 39.33 -18.88 11.27
C ASP A 473 38.66 -17.59 10.75
N ALA A 474 37.49 -17.22 11.27
CA ALA A 474 36.80 -15.98 10.89
C ALA A 474 37.62 -14.74 11.26
N ARG A 475 38.29 -14.75 12.41
CA ARG A 475 39.18 -13.65 12.81
C ARG A 475 40.38 -13.53 11.89
N ASP A 476 40.95 -14.66 11.47
CA ASP A 476 42.11 -14.68 10.59
C ASP A 476 41.75 -14.25 9.16
N LEU A 477 40.56 -14.65 8.68
CA LEU A 477 39.97 -14.17 7.42
C LEU A 477 39.84 -12.64 7.43
N LEU A 478 39.13 -12.08 8.42
CA LEU A 478 38.89 -10.62 8.52
C LEU A 478 40.17 -9.81 8.81
N ARG A 479 41.30 -10.47 9.08
CA ARG A 479 42.61 -9.83 9.26
C ARG A 479 43.56 -10.06 8.08
N ALA A 480 43.15 -10.80 7.06
CA ALA A 480 43.99 -11.12 5.89
C ALA A 480 44.55 -9.84 5.22
N ASP A 481 43.81 -8.74 5.32
CA ASP A 481 44.16 -7.48 4.69
C ASP A 481 45.02 -6.56 5.56
N GLY A 482 45.23 -6.94 6.82
CA GLY A 482 45.93 -6.11 7.81
C GLY A 482 45.12 -4.89 8.29
N ARG A 483 43.86 -4.76 7.88
CA ARG A 483 42.90 -3.75 8.34
C ARG A 483 41.55 -4.43 8.57
N ILE A 484 40.83 -4.04 9.62
CA ILE A 484 39.47 -4.54 9.89
C ILE A 484 38.51 -3.45 9.44
N SER A 485 37.73 -3.72 8.39
CA SER A 485 36.74 -2.76 7.92
C SER A 485 35.59 -2.62 8.92
N PRO A 486 34.78 -1.56 8.82
CA PRO A 486 33.60 -1.39 9.66
C PRO A 486 32.62 -2.55 9.44
N ARG A 487 32.44 -2.96 8.18
CA ARG A 487 31.61 -4.11 7.80
C ARG A 487 32.10 -5.38 8.51
N ASP A 488 33.40 -5.67 8.42
CA ASP A 488 34.00 -6.86 9.05
C ASP A 488 33.78 -6.88 10.56
N ARG A 489 33.86 -5.72 11.20
CA ARG A 489 33.61 -5.60 12.64
C ARG A 489 32.15 -5.89 12.99
N LEU A 490 31.19 -5.42 12.19
CA LEU A 490 29.77 -5.71 12.43
C LEU A 490 29.46 -7.20 12.25
N TRP A 491 29.98 -7.82 11.18
CA TRP A 491 29.88 -9.26 10.94
C TRP A 491 30.55 -10.08 12.05
N TRP A 492 31.72 -9.66 12.51
CA TRP A 492 32.43 -10.28 13.64
C TRP A 492 31.62 -10.24 14.94
N LEU A 493 31.04 -9.07 15.27
CA LEU A 493 30.19 -8.92 16.45
C LEU A 493 28.96 -9.81 16.35
N ALA A 494 28.27 -9.82 15.20
CA ALA A 494 27.09 -10.66 14.98
C ALA A 494 27.41 -12.16 15.10
N LEU A 495 28.52 -12.60 14.49
CA LEU A 495 29.00 -13.98 14.61
C LEU A 495 29.24 -14.37 16.08
N ARG A 496 29.99 -13.54 16.81
CA ARG A 496 30.35 -13.82 18.21
C ARG A 496 29.12 -13.84 19.10
N HIS A 497 28.19 -12.92 18.90
CA HIS A 497 26.92 -12.86 19.64
C HIS A 497 26.12 -14.16 19.44
N ARG A 498 25.93 -14.59 18.19
CA ARG A 498 25.16 -15.80 17.86
C ARG A 498 25.82 -17.10 18.30
N LEU A 499 27.15 -17.22 18.23
CA LEU A 499 27.85 -18.43 18.67
C LEU A 499 27.96 -18.55 20.20
N ASN A 500 27.88 -17.42 20.91
CA ASN A 500 27.92 -17.40 22.38
C ASN A 500 26.52 -17.54 23.00
N GLY A 501 25.45 -17.14 22.31
CA GLY A 501 24.08 -17.35 22.74
C GLY A 501 23.76 -18.85 22.86
N GLN A 502 23.27 -19.31 24.01
CA GLN A 502 22.86 -20.71 24.16
C GLN A 502 21.65 -21.00 23.25
N PRO A 503 21.64 -22.11 22.49
CA PRO A 503 20.44 -22.55 21.81
C PRO A 503 19.38 -22.93 22.85
N GLY A 504 18.36 -22.09 23.02
CA GLY A 504 17.25 -22.31 23.95
C GLY A 504 17.44 -21.76 25.37
N GLY A 505 18.50 -20.98 25.64
CA GLY A 505 18.60 -20.25 26.90
C GLY A 505 17.60 -19.10 26.89
N ALA A 506 16.60 -19.15 27.77
CA ALA A 506 15.69 -18.03 28.00
C ALA A 506 16.51 -16.73 28.08
N THR A 507 16.21 -15.75 27.22
CA THR A 507 16.67 -14.37 27.39
C THR A 507 16.58 -14.07 28.87
N LEU A 508 17.73 -13.85 29.51
CA LEU A 508 17.76 -13.43 30.91
C LEU A 508 16.82 -12.24 30.98
N ILE A 509 15.64 -12.45 31.58
CA ILE A 509 14.70 -11.38 31.87
C ILE A 509 15.39 -10.62 32.99
N LEU A 510 16.31 -9.73 32.61
CA LEU A 510 16.86 -8.76 33.53
C LEU A 510 15.66 -7.94 34.00
N PRO A 511 15.39 -7.93 35.32
CA PRO A 511 14.30 -7.13 35.85
C PRO A 511 14.54 -5.68 35.43
N VAL A 512 13.53 -5.10 34.76
CA VAL A 512 13.56 -3.72 34.27
C VAL A 512 13.75 -2.81 35.48
N THR A 513 14.96 -2.26 35.65
CA THR A 513 15.26 -1.32 36.75
C THR A 513 14.80 0.11 36.44
N HIS A 514 14.44 0.42 35.18
CA HIS A 514 14.13 1.78 34.73
C HIS A 514 12.74 1.89 34.10
N HIS A 515 11.89 2.76 34.68
CA HIS A 515 10.48 3.03 34.32
C HIS A 515 10.26 3.94 33.09
N HIS A 516 11.19 3.98 32.13
CA HIS A 516 11.06 4.89 30.98
C HIS A 516 10.20 4.23 29.90
N ALA A 517 9.04 4.82 29.61
CA ALA A 517 8.05 4.30 28.67
C ALA A 517 8.32 4.76 27.21
N ASP A 518 9.16 5.77 27.03
CA ASP A 518 9.43 6.41 25.74
C ASP A 518 10.92 6.58 25.50
N ILE A 519 11.33 6.46 24.23
CA ILE A 519 12.72 6.65 23.78
C ILE A 519 13.11 8.14 23.77
N ALA A 520 12.13 9.04 23.72
CA ALA A 520 12.36 10.48 23.81
C ALA A 520 12.87 10.93 25.20
N ASP A 521 12.54 10.17 26.25
CA ASP A 521 12.85 10.51 27.65
C ASP A 521 14.11 9.80 28.18
N LEU A 522 14.97 9.29 27.30
CA LEU A 522 16.18 8.57 27.70
C LEU A 522 17.12 9.45 28.57
N PRO A 523 17.72 8.91 29.65
CA PRO A 523 18.78 9.60 30.38
C PRO A 523 19.94 10.02 29.47
N VAL A 524 20.64 11.11 29.82
CA VAL A 524 21.75 11.66 29.02
C VAL A 524 22.82 10.59 28.71
N ALA A 525 23.15 9.74 29.68
CA ALA A 525 24.14 8.67 29.51
C ALA A 525 23.67 7.59 28.53
N GLU A 526 22.41 7.15 28.62
CA GLU A 526 21.82 6.16 27.71
C GLU A 526 21.72 6.72 26.29
N ARG A 527 21.30 7.99 26.14
CA ARG A 527 21.31 8.67 24.84
C ARG A 527 22.69 8.73 24.22
N ALA A 528 23.74 9.01 24.99
CA ALA A 528 25.11 9.04 24.47
C ALA A 528 25.55 7.68 23.90
N HIS A 529 25.10 6.57 24.49
CA HIS A 529 25.37 5.23 23.96
C HIS A 529 24.55 4.93 22.69
N VAL A 530 23.28 5.35 22.65
CA VAL A 530 22.45 5.27 21.43
C VAL A 530 23.05 6.11 20.30
N ALA A 531 23.55 7.32 20.62
CA ALA A 531 24.24 8.20 19.68
C ALA A 531 25.49 7.52 19.12
N ALA A 532 26.38 7.01 19.96
CA ALA A 532 27.61 6.34 19.53
C ALA A 532 27.35 5.15 18.61
N LEU A 533 26.34 4.33 18.92
CA LEU A 533 25.95 3.20 18.07
C LEU A 533 25.30 3.67 16.76
N SER A 534 24.48 4.73 16.81
CA SER A 534 23.87 5.32 15.61
C SER A 534 24.94 5.94 14.70
N VAL A 535 25.94 6.65 15.22
CA VAL A 535 27.08 7.15 14.42
C VAL A 535 27.83 6.02 13.73
N TYR A 536 28.07 4.91 14.43
CA TYR A 536 28.69 3.75 13.81
C TYR A 536 27.84 3.19 12.66
N LEU A 537 26.52 3.16 12.84
CA LEU A 537 25.56 2.71 11.83
C LEU A 537 25.40 3.67 10.64
N ALA A 538 25.60 4.98 10.84
CA ALA A 538 25.54 5.99 9.78
C ALA A 538 26.53 5.72 8.64
N ARG A 539 27.56 4.89 8.89
CA ARG A 539 28.52 4.39 7.89
C ARG A 539 27.90 3.40 6.88
N PHE A 540 26.71 2.87 7.17
CA PHE A 540 25.98 1.93 6.33
C PHE A 540 24.59 2.44 5.94
N ILE A 541 24.04 3.41 6.69
CA ILE A 541 22.65 3.84 6.63
C ILE A 541 22.56 5.34 6.35
N PRO A 542 21.73 5.80 5.39
CA PRO A 542 20.91 5.00 4.46
C PRO A 542 21.70 4.50 3.24
N MET A 543 22.98 4.87 3.15
CA MET A 543 23.91 4.49 2.08
C MET A 543 25.27 4.11 2.69
N PRO A 544 26.03 3.21 2.06
CA PRO A 544 27.36 2.86 2.52
C PRO A 544 28.34 4.03 2.41
N GLU A 545 29.28 4.10 3.36
CA GLU A 545 30.39 5.05 3.41
C GLU A 545 31.26 4.95 2.15
N ARG A 546 31.67 6.11 1.62
CA ARG A 546 32.55 6.22 0.44
C ARG A 546 33.98 6.53 0.88
N GLU A 547 34.94 6.46 -0.05
CA GLU A 547 36.34 6.85 0.24
C GLU A 547 36.47 8.29 0.74
N ASP A 548 35.55 9.18 0.34
CA ASP A 548 35.47 10.58 0.77
C ASP A 548 34.77 10.79 2.13
N GLY A 549 34.33 9.71 2.78
CA GLY A 549 33.65 9.72 4.08
C GLY A 549 32.17 9.34 4.04
N VAL A 550 31.47 9.65 5.15
CA VAL A 550 30.06 9.31 5.35
C VAL A 550 29.16 10.11 4.41
N HIS A 551 28.14 9.47 3.83
CA HIS A 551 27.22 10.11 2.90
C HIS A 551 26.39 11.21 3.60
N PRO A 552 26.10 12.36 2.96
CA PRO A 552 25.30 13.42 3.58
C PRO A 552 23.91 12.97 4.05
N ALA A 553 23.30 12.00 3.36
CA ALA A 553 22.02 11.41 3.79
C ALA A 553 22.12 10.67 5.14
N SER A 554 23.31 10.17 5.50
CA SER A 554 23.54 9.49 6.77
C SER A 554 23.60 10.46 7.95
N GLN A 555 24.07 11.69 7.72
CA GLN A 555 23.96 12.78 8.70
C GLN A 555 22.49 13.07 9.00
N VAL A 556 21.68 13.27 7.95
CA VAL A 556 20.24 13.53 8.11
C VAL A 556 19.54 12.37 8.81
N TRP A 557 19.88 11.13 8.47
CA TRP A 557 19.37 9.94 9.15
C TRP A 557 19.73 9.93 10.64
N TYR A 558 20.98 10.20 10.98
CA TYR A 558 21.44 10.30 12.37
C TYR A 558 20.65 11.38 13.12
N ASP A 559 20.51 12.57 12.54
CA ASP A 559 19.81 13.70 13.16
C ASP A 559 18.35 13.35 13.46
N GLN A 560 17.64 12.71 12.52
CA GLN A 560 16.25 12.29 12.73
C GLN A 560 16.11 11.18 13.79
N VAL A 561 17.05 10.25 13.85
CA VAL A 561 17.09 9.22 14.89
C VAL A 561 17.30 9.84 16.27
N MET A 562 18.24 10.79 16.39
CA MET A 562 18.53 11.45 17.66
C MET A 562 17.41 12.40 18.08
N GLN A 563 16.73 13.06 17.13
CA GLN A 563 15.52 13.83 17.40
C GLN A 563 14.40 12.98 17.99
N ARG A 564 14.21 11.74 17.52
CA ARG A 564 13.28 10.78 18.14
C ARG A 564 13.70 10.37 19.55
N CYS A 565 15.00 10.38 19.84
CA CYS A 565 15.54 10.14 21.17
C CYS A 565 15.49 11.38 22.09
N GLY A 566 14.86 12.48 21.65
CA GLY A 566 14.72 13.71 22.45
C GLY A 566 15.96 14.60 22.45
N GLU A 567 16.89 14.41 21.52
CA GLU A 567 18.08 15.26 21.36
C GLU A 567 17.87 16.29 20.25
N ASP A 568 18.19 17.55 20.53
CA ASP A 568 18.13 18.62 19.54
C ASP A 568 19.43 18.67 18.73
N THR A 569 19.39 18.17 17.50
CA THR A 569 20.55 18.10 16.60
C THR A 569 20.51 19.15 15.49
N THR A 570 19.61 20.14 15.55
CA THR A 570 19.28 21.02 14.43
C THR A 570 20.48 21.81 13.87
N ASP A 571 21.53 22.03 14.68
CA ASP A 571 22.77 22.71 14.30
C ASP A 571 24.06 21.92 14.62
N ALA A 572 23.94 20.63 14.99
CA ALA A 572 25.07 19.83 15.45
C ALA A 572 25.66 18.93 14.33
N VAL A 573 26.99 18.97 14.15
CA VAL A 573 27.68 18.01 13.27
C VAL A 573 27.75 16.65 13.97
N MET A 574 27.46 15.56 13.24
CA MET A 574 27.57 14.21 13.79
C MET A 574 28.97 13.95 14.37
N PRO A 575 29.07 13.38 15.58
CA PRO A 575 30.36 13.12 16.19
C PRO A 575 31.15 12.06 15.39
N PRO A 576 32.49 11.98 15.60
CA PRO A 576 33.29 10.94 14.95
C PRO A 576 32.83 9.54 15.40
N PRO A 577 32.96 8.51 14.53
CA PRO A 577 32.55 7.16 14.87
C PRO A 577 33.36 6.62 16.05
N PRO A 578 32.74 5.83 16.94
CA PRO A 578 33.44 5.26 18.07
C PRO A 578 34.57 4.33 17.61
N ASP A 579 35.62 4.24 18.42
CA ASP A 579 36.64 3.22 18.26
C ASP A 579 36.09 1.83 18.62
N ALA A 580 36.94 0.79 18.54
CA ALA A 580 36.49 -0.58 18.75
C ALA A 580 35.95 -0.82 20.16
N ASP A 581 36.57 -0.23 21.18
CA ASP A 581 36.18 -0.39 22.57
C ASP A 581 34.93 0.44 22.88
N GLY A 582 34.86 1.68 22.37
CA GLY A 582 33.69 2.55 22.46
C GLY A 582 32.45 1.93 21.79
N LEU A 583 32.60 1.26 20.65
CA LEU A 583 31.50 0.55 19.99
C LEU A 583 30.96 -0.60 20.85
N VAL A 584 31.85 -1.42 21.42
CA VAL A 584 31.45 -2.54 22.28
C VAL A 584 30.79 -2.03 23.56
N HIS A 585 31.31 -0.94 24.14
CA HIS A 585 30.71 -0.30 25.31
C HIS A 585 29.31 0.28 24.99
N ALA A 586 29.17 0.99 23.87
CA ALA A 586 27.89 1.53 23.43
C ALA A 586 26.88 0.41 23.19
N LEU A 587 27.29 -0.66 22.50
CA LEU A 587 26.43 -1.82 22.26
C LEU A 587 25.97 -2.47 23.56
N SER A 588 26.88 -2.70 24.52
CA SER A 588 26.53 -3.30 25.82
C SER A 588 25.53 -2.44 26.58
N ALA A 589 25.72 -1.12 26.60
CA ALA A 589 24.79 -0.21 27.26
C ALA A 589 23.40 -0.18 26.57
N VAL A 590 23.35 -0.23 25.24
CA VAL A 590 22.07 -0.31 24.51
C VAL A 590 21.37 -1.67 24.73
N GLN A 591 22.13 -2.76 24.93
CA GLN A 591 21.57 -4.07 25.30
C GLN A 591 20.93 -4.08 26.70
N GLU A 592 21.38 -3.21 27.61
CA GLU A 592 20.81 -3.05 28.96
C GLU A 592 19.47 -2.29 28.96
N LEU A 593 19.11 -1.62 27.86
CA LEU A 593 17.81 -0.99 27.71
C LEU A 593 16.67 -2.03 27.79
N SER A 594 15.49 -1.56 28.20
CA SER A 594 14.30 -2.39 28.22
C SER A 594 14.03 -3.00 26.84
N TRP A 595 13.53 -4.23 26.79
CA TRP A 595 13.27 -4.93 25.53
C TRP A 595 12.32 -4.14 24.61
N VAL A 596 11.39 -3.36 25.19
CA VAL A 596 10.48 -2.46 24.47
C VAL A 596 11.26 -1.32 23.83
N LEU A 597 12.13 -0.64 24.59
CA LEU A 597 12.93 0.48 24.08
C LEU A 597 13.90 0.03 22.99
N ARG A 598 14.53 -1.14 23.12
CA ARG A 598 15.37 -1.72 22.06
C ARG A 598 14.59 -1.92 20.76
N ALA A 599 13.37 -2.47 20.84
CA ALA A 599 12.52 -2.68 19.67
C ALA A 599 12.05 -1.35 19.04
N ILE A 600 11.71 -0.34 19.86
CA ILE A 600 11.35 1.01 19.41
C ILE A 600 12.55 1.67 18.71
N LEU A 601 13.76 1.55 19.27
CA LEU A 601 14.98 2.09 18.69
C LEU A 601 15.29 1.48 17.31
N VAL A 602 15.25 0.15 17.20
CA VAL A 602 15.47 -0.54 15.91
C VAL A 602 14.40 -0.15 14.90
N LYS A 603 13.14 -0.01 15.33
CA LYS A 603 12.07 0.50 14.47
C LYS A 603 12.35 1.94 14.00
N ALA A 604 12.82 2.82 14.87
CA ALA A 604 13.20 4.18 14.51
C ALA A 604 14.35 4.21 13.48
N TRP A 605 15.40 3.40 13.69
CA TRP A 605 16.49 3.27 12.73
C TRP A 605 16.00 2.83 11.34
N VAL A 606 15.13 1.81 11.29
CA VAL A 606 14.57 1.29 10.03
C VAL A 606 13.69 2.33 9.34
N GLU A 607 12.77 2.97 10.07
CA GLU A 607 11.86 3.96 9.49
C GLU A 607 12.61 5.15 8.91
N GLU A 608 13.58 5.70 9.66
CA GLU A 608 14.37 6.82 9.15
C GLU A 608 15.30 6.41 8.00
N ALA A 609 15.79 5.16 7.99
CA ALA A 609 16.56 4.66 6.85
C ALA A 609 15.71 4.70 5.58
N PHE A 610 14.46 4.21 5.64
CA PHE A 610 13.54 4.27 4.50
C PHE A 610 13.20 5.70 4.07
N ASN A 611 13.02 6.62 5.02
CA ASN A 611 12.70 8.02 4.73
C ASN A 611 13.82 8.75 3.98
N HIS A 612 15.08 8.38 4.26
CA HIS A 612 16.26 9.07 3.74
C HIS A 612 17.06 8.25 2.71
N SER A 613 16.64 7.03 2.40
CA SER A 613 17.18 6.26 1.28
C SER A 613 16.70 6.80 -0.08
N PRO A 614 17.57 6.78 -1.11
CA PRO A 614 17.17 7.12 -2.48
C PRO A 614 16.00 6.25 -2.93
N GLN A 615 14.94 6.87 -3.49
CA GLN A 615 13.75 6.16 -4.00
C GLN A 615 12.92 5.40 -2.94
N GLY A 616 13.21 5.59 -1.65
CA GLY A 616 12.53 4.92 -0.53
C GLY A 616 12.79 3.42 -0.47
N LEU A 617 13.96 2.96 -0.92
CA LEU A 617 14.38 1.56 -0.89
C LEU A 617 15.70 1.44 -0.13
N LEU A 618 15.79 0.48 0.79
CA LEU A 618 17.06 0.17 1.45
C LEU A 618 18.02 -0.49 0.46
N THR A 619 19.29 -0.11 0.53
CA THR A 619 20.34 -0.91 -0.10
C THR A 619 20.52 -2.23 0.66
N ASP A 620 21.06 -3.25 0.00
CA ASP A 620 21.30 -4.55 0.65
C ASP A 620 22.25 -4.42 1.85
N ASP A 621 23.29 -3.60 1.74
CA ASP A 621 24.23 -3.33 2.84
C ASP A 621 23.54 -2.64 4.03
N THR A 622 22.66 -1.66 3.75
CA THR A 622 21.86 -0.97 4.78
C THR A 622 20.92 -1.96 5.49
N ALA A 623 20.23 -2.81 4.72
CA ALA A 623 19.33 -3.81 5.26
C ALA A 623 20.08 -4.86 6.11
N ASP A 624 21.25 -5.30 5.65
CA ASP A 624 22.10 -6.25 6.37
C ASP A 624 22.64 -5.65 7.67
N ALA A 625 23.08 -4.39 7.65
CA ALA A 625 23.54 -3.68 8.84
C ALA A 625 22.44 -3.54 9.90
N LEU A 626 21.24 -3.09 9.49
CA LEU A 626 20.07 -2.99 10.37
C LEU A 626 19.66 -4.36 10.95
N ARG A 627 19.70 -5.42 10.13
CA ARG A 627 19.36 -6.79 10.56
C ARG A 627 20.39 -7.35 11.54
N MET A 628 21.68 -7.14 11.29
CA MET A 628 22.75 -7.51 12.23
C MET A 628 22.59 -6.76 13.56
N CYS A 629 22.28 -5.47 13.54
CA CYS A 629 22.02 -4.70 14.75
C CYS A 629 20.78 -5.20 15.52
N ALA A 630 19.70 -5.53 14.83
CA ALA A 630 18.53 -6.14 15.47
C ALA A 630 18.90 -7.47 16.16
N CYS A 631 19.75 -8.29 15.51
CA CYS A 631 20.29 -9.52 16.08
C CYS A 631 21.17 -9.26 17.30
N LEU A 632 22.06 -8.26 17.25
CA LEU A 632 22.92 -7.89 18.38
C LEU A 632 22.11 -7.39 19.58
N LEU A 633 20.99 -6.71 19.34
CA LEU A 633 20.12 -6.20 20.41
C LEU A 633 19.08 -7.21 20.91
N ASP A 634 19.07 -8.44 20.38
CA ASP A 634 18.06 -9.47 20.67
C ASP A 634 16.62 -8.95 20.48
N THR A 635 16.40 -8.22 19.38
CA THR A 635 15.10 -7.61 19.05
C THR A 635 14.46 -8.27 17.84
N PRO A 636 13.11 -8.36 17.79
CA PRO A 636 12.42 -8.82 16.60
C PRO A 636 12.62 -7.84 15.44
N LEU A 637 12.70 -8.36 14.22
CA LEU A 637 12.86 -7.54 13.02
C LEU A 637 11.57 -6.75 12.72
N PRO A 638 11.66 -5.42 12.47
CA PRO A 638 10.51 -4.66 12.00
C PRO A 638 9.96 -5.20 10.67
N PRO A 639 8.63 -5.24 10.46
CA PRO A 639 8.03 -5.80 9.24
C PRO A 639 8.54 -5.16 7.93
N MET A 640 8.86 -3.86 7.97
CA MET A 640 9.42 -3.13 6.82
C MET A 640 10.81 -3.66 6.42
N LEU A 641 11.65 -3.98 7.40
CA LEU A 641 12.95 -4.59 7.16
C LEU A 641 12.80 -6.05 6.74
N GLU A 642 11.85 -6.78 7.33
CA GLU A 642 11.59 -8.18 6.97
C GLU A 642 11.12 -8.33 5.51
N ALA A 643 10.34 -7.37 5.01
CA ALA A 643 9.87 -7.35 3.62
C ALA A 643 11.04 -7.33 2.60
N HIS A 644 12.18 -6.69 2.94
CA HIS A 644 13.39 -6.66 2.10
C HIS A 644 13.90 -8.07 1.78
N TYR A 645 13.76 -9.01 2.71
CA TYR A 645 14.26 -10.38 2.59
C TYR A 645 13.20 -11.39 2.12
N ARG A 646 11.93 -10.98 2.03
CA ARG A 646 10.82 -11.82 1.56
C ARG A 646 10.51 -11.62 0.07
N ALA A 647 11.05 -10.57 -0.55
CA ALA A 647 10.74 -10.17 -1.93
C ALA A 647 11.20 -11.17 -3.02
N THR A 648 11.92 -12.23 -2.66
CA THR A 648 12.50 -13.23 -3.58
C THR A 648 11.97 -14.66 -3.42
N ARG A 649 11.03 -14.91 -2.49
CA ARG A 649 10.44 -16.25 -2.31
C ARG A 649 9.26 -16.53 -3.23
#